data_AF-A0A2D5Z0P0-F1
#
_entry.id   AF-A0A2D5Z0P0-F1
#
_cell.length_a   1.000
_cell.length_b   1.000
_cell.length_c   1.000
_cell.angle_alpha   90.00
_cell.angle_beta   90.00
_cell.angle_gamma   90.00
#
_symmetry.space_group_name_H-M   'P 1'
#
loop_
_entity.id
_entity.type
_entity.pdbx_description
1 polymer ?
#
loop_
_entity_poly.entity_id
_entity_poly.type
_entity_poly.pdbx_seq_one_letter_code
_entity_poly.pdbx_strand_id
1 'polypeptide(L)'
;MDATGPTVGSLISSASRTKEKAFNHGNIVAIMPPMTSLAKVQCLAAFVLLSGCAVSESAAERVGTVQGKKIVKLYGLDKPSTAYLKKHVAEIEQVPLDGICVMVMTDEARPGDTMRRDGNYLWFTPIPLRREDFRRNVRDLNETNFQRLNFNFMYYAARGRNAGWFDDEAWKQIIENTRVAGWVIRQTPLVGMTFDCEYSNGGIWNYARLSSRAGPDFEAYCAKVRERGRQWARALCAEAHDVIICLSHGHWVASPDTDWWGAQGQAGEAEARAGQSYALYPSFLDGVLEGLGPRATIVDGCENTYPYMVYETFMQFRRWAHRESLALTSVPELLESRMTYAMATWPGFRSDREGMWDPAKPDANFFTPTNLAHGLHNAMAASDRFAWIWSGRDIWWPMSVPPAKAGEKHNWGALRIYPAVYRDAMAGSREPRDLSWRPIERDRGEYPPPSRSPDPDPTFEVLQEMPGQWWFNPEPDNVLFKYAEVYSGWTNNARPNLDESRSGWRRLNIEDYWERQGVPYDGVAWYRVRVTAPPSVQGRRIWLAFGGVADQADVFAAPRGMPMRRLGSDGSGKPFMIDATGAFLPGRETLVAVRVINPGGPGGIRSYVRIVGRKDEQSYIAPPGEYAVLDLDFAETEDQRVPDRSDSRNHASLTSCRTVDLPRGGKAVRLDGTSGSVLVEAHPSLNAWEPKRTWELWYSPGGRIPISPIVYHMLLTKNTTYGDGLYLTQNVEPQQIMFLQGGPEQAVEFTIPDVRAWYHIVGTYDGRTMKLYINGEKVGSRRAPIPPAINSAQVRIGGGAIDANRCAPGLVQKAAIYNFALTSAQIRARYQELTRAGVGEP
;
A
#
# COMPACT_ATOMS: atom_id res chain seq x y z
N MET A 1 -58.59 36.13 -50.74
CA MET A 1 -57.52 36.34 -51.73
C MET A 1 -56.94 37.69 -51.42
N ASP A 2 -55.70 37.75 -50.94
CA ASP A 2 -54.69 38.70 -51.40
C ASP A 2 -53.34 38.53 -50.68
N ALA A 3 -52.28 38.69 -51.48
CA ALA A 3 -50.93 39.21 -51.17
C ALA A 3 -49.93 38.33 -50.35
N THR A 4 -48.87 37.76 -50.97
CA THR A 4 -47.48 38.26 -51.21
C THR A 4 -46.45 37.99 -50.10
N GLY A 5 -45.40 37.24 -50.45
CA GLY A 5 -43.98 37.64 -50.26
C GLY A 5 -43.26 37.43 -48.91
N PRO A 6 -41.91 37.23 -48.90
CA PRO A 6 -41.19 36.42 -47.90
C PRO A 6 -40.09 37.16 -47.09
N THR A 7 -39.61 36.63 -45.95
CA THR A 7 -38.18 36.62 -45.50
C THR A 7 -37.93 36.03 -44.09
N VAL A 8 -36.72 35.44 -43.96
CA VAL A 8 -35.80 35.16 -42.82
C VAL A 8 -36.11 35.76 -41.43
N GLY A 9 -35.79 35.00 -40.34
CA GLY A 9 -35.26 35.62 -39.10
C GLY A 9 -35.58 34.97 -37.73
N SER A 10 -34.71 34.06 -37.29
CA SER A 10 -34.16 33.85 -35.92
C SER A 10 -34.97 34.05 -34.60
N LEU A 11 -34.82 33.04 -33.74
CA LEU A 11 -34.37 33.07 -32.33
C LEU A 11 -35.31 33.42 -31.15
N ILE A 12 -35.26 32.49 -30.17
CA ILE A 12 -35.19 32.67 -28.69
C ILE A 12 -36.49 32.65 -27.85
N SER A 13 -36.48 31.66 -26.94
CA SER A 13 -37.11 31.60 -25.61
C SER A 13 -38.66 31.61 -25.56
N SER A 14 -39.35 31.18 -24.52
CA SER A 14 -39.03 30.58 -23.21
C SER A 14 -40.34 29.98 -22.68
N ALA A 15 -40.18 29.00 -21.78
CA ALA A 15 -41.07 28.59 -20.69
C ALA A 15 -42.53 29.12 -20.65
N SER A 16 -43.49 28.21 -20.49
CA SER A 16 -44.04 27.86 -19.16
C SER A 16 -45.43 27.20 -19.24
N ARG A 17 -45.75 26.45 -18.17
CA ARG A 17 -47.10 26.15 -17.60
C ARG A 17 -47.99 25.09 -18.28
N THR A 18 -48.06 23.96 -17.56
CA THR A 18 -49.28 23.27 -17.06
C THR A 18 -50.60 23.42 -17.83
N LYS A 19 -51.15 22.29 -18.32
CA LYS A 19 -52.36 21.62 -17.80
C LYS A 19 -52.96 20.59 -18.78
N GLU A 20 -53.43 19.48 -18.19
CA GLU A 20 -54.69 18.77 -18.45
C GLU A 20 -54.98 17.95 -19.72
N LYS A 21 -55.67 16.82 -19.43
CA LYS A 21 -56.58 15.95 -20.22
C LYS A 21 -55.94 14.89 -21.12
N ALA A 22 -55.99 13.59 -20.77
CA ALA A 22 -57.14 12.68 -20.59
C ALA A 22 -57.88 12.33 -21.89
N PHE A 23 -57.81 11.06 -22.33
CA PHE A 23 -58.95 10.12 -22.41
C PHE A 23 -58.65 8.89 -23.31
N ASN A 24 -58.84 7.69 -22.78
CA ASN A 24 -59.66 6.58 -23.33
C ASN A 24 -59.48 5.35 -22.42
N HIS A 25 -60.45 5.04 -21.55
CA HIS A 25 -61.66 4.20 -21.77
C HIS A 25 -61.38 2.71 -22.03
N GLY A 26 -61.77 1.91 -21.04
CA GLY A 26 -61.90 0.45 -21.10
C GLY A 26 -62.41 -0.09 -19.75
N ASN A 27 -63.70 0.10 -19.48
CA ASN A 27 -64.42 -0.40 -18.30
C ASN A 27 -64.48 -1.93 -18.27
N ILE A 28 -64.24 -2.56 -17.11
CA ILE A 28 -65.13 -3.58 -16.52
C ILE A 28 -65.11 -3.42 -15.00
N VAL A 29 -66.30 -3.20 -14.43
CA VAL A 29 -66.61 -3.21 -12.99
C VAL A 29 -67.01 -4.63 -12.60
N ALA A 30 -66.43 -5.17 -11.53
CA ALA A 30 -66.99 -6.29 -10.79
C ALA A 30 -66.66 -6.19 -9.29
N ILE A 31 -67.65 -5.65 -8.58
CA ILE A 31 -68.07 -5.80 -7.19
C ILE A 31 -67.31 -6.84 -6.34
N MET A 32 -66.71 -6.36 -5.23
CA MET A 32 -66.21 -7.16 -4.10
C MET A 32 -67.37 -7.73 -3.25
N PRO A 33 -67.23 -8.94 -2.66
CA PRO A 33 -67.87 -9.31 -1.42
C PRO A 33 -66.90 -9.23 -0.22
N PRO A 34 -67.36 -8.94 1.00
CA PRO A 34 -66.52 -8.91 2.20
C PRO A 34 -66.53 -10.27 2.93
N MET A 35 -65.39 -10.71 3.45
CA MET A 35 -65.23 -11.31 4.81
C MET A 35 -63.88 -12.01 5.02
N THR A 36 -63.18 -11.54 6.07
CA THR A 36 -62.43 -12.30 7.11
C THR A 36 -61.66 -13.59 6.75
N SER A 37 -60.33 -13.57 6.93
CA SER A 37 -59.64 -14.16 8.11
C SER A 37 -58.14 -14.30 7.83
N LEU A 38 -57.36 -14.23 8.91
CA LEU A 38 -55.92 -14.47 8.99
C LEU A 38 -55.48 -15.69 8.17
N ALA A 39 -54.46 -15.52 7.31
CA ALA A 39 -53.20 -16.27 7.38
C ALA A 39 -52.31 -15.96 6.15
N LYS A 40 -50.99 -15.98 6.41
CA LYS A 40 -49.85 -16.06 5.47
C LYS A 40 -49.25 -14.74 4.99
N VAL A 41 -48.54 -14.14 5.95
CA VAL A 41 -47.19 -13.59 5.79
C VAL A 41 -46.32 -14.55 4.97
N GLN A 42 -45.89 -14.14 3.77
CA GLN A 42 -44.58 -14.39 3.13
C GLN A 42 -44.71 -14.15 1.61
N CYS A 43 -43.68 -13.52 1.04
CA CYS A 43 -43.38 -13.43 -0.40
C CYS A 43 -43.86 -12.21 -1.24
N LEU A 44 -43.83 -10.98 -0.73
CA LEU A 44 -43.80 -9.80 -1.63
C LEU A 44 -42.96 -8.64 -1.05
N ALA A 45 -41.63 -8.82 -0.99
CA ALA A 45 -40.68 -7.75 -0.66
C ALA A 45 -39.31 -7.96 -1.33
N ALA A 46 -39.30 -8.30 -2.63
CA ALA A 46 -38.05 -8.63 -3.33
C ALA A 46 -37.80 -7.90 -4.66
N PHE A 47 -38.63 -6.96 -5.12
CA PHE A 47 -38.44 -6.43 -6.49
C PHE A 47 -38.72 -4.95 -6.76
N VAL A 48 -38.65 -4.05 -5.77
CA VAL A 48 -38.58 -2.60 -6.03
C VAL A 48 -37.72 -1.89 -4.97
N LEU A 49 -36.39 -2.01 -5.05
CA LEU A 49 -35.43 -1.13 -4.33
C LEU A 49 -34.07 -1.08 -5.08
N LEU A 50 -34.08 -0.79 -6.38
CA LEU A 50 -32.87 -0.48 -7.14
C LEU A 50 -33.15 0.67 -8.12
N SER A 51 -33.38 1.88 -7.57
CA SER A 51 -33.06 3.17 -8.19
C SER A 51 -33.59 4.30 -7.32
N GLY A 52 -32.68 5.13 -6.76
CA GLY A 52 -33.03 6.43 -6.20
C GLY A 52 -33.22 6.51 -4.69
N CYS A 53 -32.15 6.33 -3.92
CA CYS A 53 -32.01 7.01 -2.63
C CYS A 53 -30.61 7.62 -2.56
N ALA A 54 -30.47 8.85 -3.05
CA ALA A 54 -29.52 9.77 -2.44
C ALA A 54 -30.03 10.00 -1.02
N VAL A 55 -29.41 9.35 -0.05
CA VAL A 55 -29.71 9.56 1.37
C VAL A 55 -29.33 11.01 1.66
N SER A 56 -30.31 11.84 1.98
CA SER A 56 -30.02 13.10 2.66
C SER A 56 -29.53 12.74 4.06
N GLU A 57 -28.22 12.67 4.26
CA GLU A 57 -27.62 12.58 5.59
C GLU A 57 -28.19 13.71 6.44
N SER A 58 -28.82 13.34 7.55
CA SER A 58 -29.40 14.31 8.46
C SER A 58 -28.28 15.18 9.06
N ALA A 59 -28.57 16.43 9.41
CA ALA A 59 -27.60 17.30 10.08
C ALA A 59 -27.05 16.71 11.40
N ALA A 60 -27.77 15.75 12.00
CA ALA A 60 -27.34 14.99 13.18
C ALA A 60 -26.28 13.92 12.87
N GLU A 61 -26.28 13.32 11.67
CA GLU A 61 -25.25 12.36 11.25
C GLU A 61 -23.91 13.04 10.91
N ARG A 62 -23.94 14.32 10.52
CA ARG A 62 -22.72 15.12 10.26
C ARG A 62 -21.97 15.50 11.53
N VAL A 63 -22.63 15.42 12.69
CA VAL A 63 -22.06 15.72 14.00
C VAL A 63 -21.88 14.39 14.74
N GLY A 64 -20.75 13.72 14.52
CA GLY A 64 -20.49 12.40 15.07
C GLY A 64 -20.57 12.40 16.60
N THR A 65 -21.44 11.59 17.18
CA THR A 65 -21.54 11.52 18.64
C THR A 65 -20.36 10.72 19.20
N VAL A 66 -19.52 11.37 20.00
CA VAL A 66 -18.38 10.73 20.71
C VAL A 66 -18.73 10.32 22.14
N GLN A 67 -20.02 10.33 22.49
CA GLN A 67 -20.50 9.96 23.82
C GLN A 67 -20.07 8.53 24.17
N GLY A 68 -19.48 8.35 25.35
CA GLY A 68 -18.98 7.05 25.81
C GLY A 68 -17.63 6.63 25.24
N LYS A 69 -17.11 7.31 24.21
CA LYS A 69 -15.74 7.09 23.70
C LYS A 69 -14.71 7.59 24.72
N LYS A 70 -13.54 6.96 24.68
CA LYS A 70 -12.48 7.14 25.67
C LYS A 70 -11.22 7.67 25.01
N ILE A 71 -10.57 8.63 25.68
CA ILE A 71 -9.25 9.13 25.28
C ILE A 71 -8.24 8.54 26.25
N VAL A 72 -7.34 7.70 25.75
CA VAL A 72 -6.32 7.04 26.56
C VAL A 72 -4.92 7.41 26.09
N LYS A 73 -3.96 7.44 26.99
CA LYS A 73 -2.55 7.67 26.63
C LYS A 73 -1.78 6.36 26.73
N LEU A 74 -1.58 5.67 25.61
CA LEU A 74 -1.05 4.31 25.60
C LEU A 74 0.48 4.22 25.50
N TYR A 75 1.12 5.16 24.81
CA TYR A 75 2.55 5.08 24.51
C TYR A 75 3.21 6.46 24.70
N GLY A 76 4.53 6.54 24.48
CA GLY A 76 5.30 7.78 24.64
C GLY A 76 6.36 7.75 25.74
N LEU A 77 7.13 8.84 25.88
CA LEU A 77 8.25 8.90 26.85
C LEU A 77 7.80 9.07 28.30
N ASP A 78 6.67 9.74 28.51
CA ASP A 78 6.13 10.16 29.80
C ASP A 78 5.15 9.13 30.39
N LYS A 79 5.49 7.84 30.29
CA LYS A 79 4.82 6.75 31.00
C LYS A 79 5.29 6.75 32.46
N PRO A 80 4.41 6.95 33.46
CA PRO A 80 4.81 6.99 34.85
C PRO A 80 5.11 5.59 35.36
N SER A 81 6.06 5.48 36.30
CA SER A 81 6.17 4.29 37.14
C SER A 81 4.99 4.23 38.13
N THR A 82 4.72 3.06 38.71
CA THR A 82 3.65 2.93 39.73
C THR A 82 3.88 3.86 40.93
N ALA A 83 5.13 4.00 41.38
CA ALA A 83 5.50 4.86 42.51
C ALA A 83 5.29 6.35 42.19
N TYR A 84 5.68 6.79 40.98
CA TYR A 84 5.45 8.16 40.54
C TYR A 84 3.95 8.43 40.41
N LEU A 85 3.20 7.52 39.77
CA LEU A 85 1.76 7.65 39.58
C LEU A 85 1.02 7.83 40.90
N LYS A 86 1.34 7.02 41.92
CA LYS A 86 0.74 7.14 43.25
C LYS A 86 0.91 8.53 43.87
N LYS A 87 2.08 9.14 43.71
CA LYS A 87 2.41 10.46 44.26
C LYS A 87 1.80 11.61 43.44
N HIS A 88 1.67 11.43 42.12
CA HIS A 88 1.35 12.49 41.17
C HIS A 88 -0.03 12.35 40.50
N VAL A 89 -0.88 11.38 40.91
CA VAL A 89 -2.16 11.11 40.24
C VAL A 89 -3.05 12.34 40.12
N ALA A 90 -3.12 13.20 41.15
CA ALA A 90 -3.92 14.42 41.13
C ALA A 90 -3.47 15.43 40.06
N GLU A 91 -2.17 15.50 39.77
CA GLU A 91 -1.61 16.34 38.71
C GLU A 91 -1.86 15.73 37.32
N ILE A 92 -1.65 14.41 37.19
CA ILE A 92 -1.90 13.67 35.95
C ILE A 92 -3.37 13.76 35.54
N GLU A 93 -4.29 13.67 36.51
CA GLU A 93 -5.73 13.77 36.28
C GLU A 93 -6.23 15.16 35.87
N GLN A 94 -5.37 16.18 35.86
CA GLN A 94 -5.68 17.47 35.22
C GLN A 94 -5.70 17.39 33.69
N VAL A 95 -5.05 16.38 33.11
CA VAL A 95 -5.02 16.17 31.65
C VAL A 95 -6.26 15.38 31.27
N PRO A 96 -7.13 15.82 30.32
CA PRO A 96 -8.50 15.30 30.13
C PRO A 96 -8.68 13.86 29.58
N LEU A 97 -7.89 12.91 30.08
CA LEU A 97 -7.84 11.49 29.74
C LEU A 97 -8.81 10.63 30.57
N ASP A 98 -9.23 9.50 30.01
CA ASP A 98 -9.96 8.42 30.69
C ASP A 98 -9.03 7.30 31.19
N GLY A 99 -7.77 7.30 30.75
CA GLY A 99 -6.83 6.23 31.08
C GLY A 99 -5.41 6.47 30.56
N ILE A 100 -4.45 5.80 31.18
CA ILE A 100 -3.02 5.92 30.85
C ILE A 100 -2.33 4.55 30.81
N CYS A 101 -1.19 4.48 30.15
CA CYS A 101 -0.28 3.37 30.25
C CYS A 101 0.75 3.60 31.36
N VAL A 102 0.92 2.60 32.22
CA VAL A 102 1.80 2.63 33.38
C VAL A 102 2.98 1.68 33.17
N MET A 103 4.17 2.11 33.58
CA MET A 103 5.36 1.28 33.53
C MET A 103 5.50 0.47 34.82
N VAL A 104 5.29 -0.84 34.72
CA VAL A 104 5.52 -1.81 35.81
C VAL A 104 6.91 -2.39 35.65
N MET A 105 7.70 -2.36 36.73
CA MET A 105 9.12 -2.76 36.75
C MET A 105 9.39 -3.70 37.92
N THR A 106 10.50 -4.44 37.90
CA THR A 106 10.92 -5.20 39.08
C THR A 106 11.23 -4.28 40.26
N ASP A 107 10.93 -4.72 41.48
CA ASP A 107 11.09 -3.93 42.70
C ASP A 107 12.56 -3.53 42.98
N GLU A 108 13.54 -4.27 42.44
CA GLU A 108 14.98 -3.94 42.48
C GLU A 108 15.34 -2.71 41.65
N ALA A 109 14.54 -2.38 40.63
CA ALA A 109 14.71 -1.18 39.82
C ALA A 109 14.24 0.06 40.62
N ARG A 110 15.07 0.53 41.56
CA ARG A 110 14.82 1.69 42.45
C ARG A 110 14.15 2.86 41.68
N PRO A 111 12.83 3.10 41.83
CA PRO A 111 12.15 4.14 41.07
C PRO A 111 12.16 5.44 41.87
N GLY A 112 12.84 6.47 41.32
CA GLY A 112 12.63 7.87 41.67
C GLY A 112 11.76 8.56 40.61
N ASP A 113 11.74 9.90 40.60
CA ASP A 113 10.91 10.72 39.70
C ASP A 113 11.47 10.83 38.25
N THR A 114 12.25 9.84 37.81
CA THR A 114 12.93 9.82 36.50
C THR A 114 12.17 9.00 35.47
N MET A 115 12.07 9.52 34.23
CA MET A 115 11.62 8.75 33.07
C MET A 115 12.49 7.50 32.92
N ARG A 116 11.87 6.35 32.70
CA ARG A 116 12.59 5.09 32.51
C ARG A 116 12.49 4.63 31.06
N ARG A 117 13.63 4.23 30.50
CA ARG A 117 13.71 3.54 29.20
C ARG A 117 13.84 2.01 29.37
N ASP A 118 14.19 1.56 30.57
CA ASP A 118 14.60 0.18 30.84
C ASP A 118 13.41 -0.82 30.85
N GLY A 119 12.18 -0.35 31.05
CA GLY A 119 10.97 -1.19 31.04
C GLY A 119 10.52 -1.69 29.67
N ASN A 120 11.10 -1.15 28.60
CA ASN A 120 10.78 -1.53 27.23
C ASN A 120 11.19 -2.96 26.86
N TYR A 121 11.95 -3.64 27.73
CA TYR A 121 12.55 -4.94 27.44
C TYR A 121 12.18 -6.04 28.44
N LEU A 122 11.25 -5.75 29.37
CA LEU A 122 11.07 -6.58 30.57
C LEU A 122 10.34 -7.89 30.32
N TRP A 123 9.22 -7.85 29.59
CA TRP A 123 8.26 -8.96 29.65
C TRP A 123 8.51 -10.07 28.63
N PHE A 124 8.97 -9.71 27.43
CA PHE A 124 9.24 -10.66 26.34
C PHE A 124 10.69 -11.14 26.42
N THR A 125 11.02 -11.93 27.44
CA THR A 125 12.39 -12.36 27.74
C THR A 125 12.40 -13.74 28.39
N PRO A 126 13.45 -14.57 28.19
CA PRO A 126 13.64 -15.82 28.91
C PRO A 126 14.32 -15.62 30.27
N ILE A 127 14.51 -14.38 30.71
CA ILE A 127 14.95 -14.10 32.08
C ILE A 127 13.75 -14.32 33.02
N PRO A 128 13.85 -15.19 34.04
CA PRO A 128 12.72 -15.47 34.91
C PRO A 128 12.26 -14.24 35.71
N LEU A 129 10.94 -14.03 35.72
CA LEU A 129 10.26 -13.04 36.54
C LEU A 129 9.35 -13.75 37.54
N ARG A 130 9.34 -13.28 38.79
CA ARG A 130 8.51 -13.86 39.86
C ARG A 130 7.49 -12.85 40.35
N ARG A 131 6.36 -13.33 40.88
CA ARG A 131 5.30 -12.46 41.43
C ARG A 131 5.81 -11.59 42.57
N GLU A 132 6.76 -12.12 43.35
CA GLU A 132 7.46 -11.42 44.43
C GLU A 132 8.12 -10.14 43.96
N ASP A 133 8.65 -10.13 42.74
CA ASP A 133 9.40 -9.01 42.17
C ASP A 133 8.49 -7.81 41.81
N PHE A 134 7.15 -7.94 41.96
CA PHE A 134 6.17 -6.91 41.60
C PHE A 134 5.19 -6.55 42.73
N ARG A 135 5.40 -7.04 43.95
CA ARG A 135 4.47 -6.80 45.06
C ARG A 135 4.34 -5.31 45.41
N ARG A 136 5.43 -4.53 45.28
CA ARG A 136 5.37 -3.08 45.45
C ARG A 136 4.53 -2.41 44.36
N ASN A 137 4.70 -2.82 43.11
CA ASN A 137 3.92 -2.28 41.99
C ASN A 137 2.42 -2.50 42.19
N VAL A 138 2.03 -3.71 42.60
CA VAL A 138 0.64 -4.06 42.92
C VAL A 138 0.10 -3.18 44.05
N ARG A 139 0.88 -3.01 45.12
CA ARG A 139 0.49 -2.13 46.24
C ARG A 139 0.33 -0.68 45.79
N ASP A 140 1.32 -0.14 45.08
CA ASP A 140 1.31 1.26 44.64
C ASP A 140 0.08 1.57 43.78
N LEU A 141 -0.28 0.66 42.87
CA LEU A 141 -1.47 0.81 42.02
C LEU A 141 -2.79 0.72 42.79
N ASN A 142 -2.90 -0.19 43.76
CA ASN A 142 -4.11 -0.33 44.60
C ASN A 142 -4.27 0.83 45.59
N GLU A 143 -3.18 1.43 46.05
CA GLU A 143 -3.19 2.59 46.94
C GLU A 143 -3.26 3.93 46.17
N THR A 144 -3.24 3.91 44.83
CA THR A 144 -3.40 5.12 44.01
C THR A 144 -4.87 5.52 43.97
N ASN A 145 -5.15 6.77 44.37
CA ASN A 145 -6.51 7.31 44.43
C ASN A 145 -6.98 7.88 43.08
N PHE A 146 -7.30 7.01 42.12
CA PHE A 146 -7.85 7.42 40.82
C PHE A 146 -9.25 8.01 40.97
N GLN A 147 -9.48 9.22 40.45
CA GLN A 147 -10.81 9.84 40.40
C GLN A 147 -11.47 9.69 39.02
N ARG A 148 -10.67 9.65 37.95
CA ARG A 148 -11.14 9.69 36.56
C ARG A 148 -10.46 8.69 35.64
N LEU A 149 -9.21 8.35 35.90
CA LEU A 149 -8.46 7.39 35.09
C LEU A 149 -8.94 5.96 35.40
N ASN A 150 -9.92 5.50 34.64
CA ASN A 150 -10.58 4.21 34.81
C ASN A 150 -10.14 3.15 33.77
N PHE A 151 -9.41 3.56 32.73
CA PHE A 151 -8.93 2.68 31.66
C PHE A 151 -7.40 2.64 31.63
N ASN A 152 -6.80 2.18 32.72
CA ASN A 152 -5.35 2.13 32.86
C ASN A 152 -4.77 0.82 32.35
N PHE A 153 -3.66 0.90 31.63
CA PHE A 153 -3.01 -0.23 30.98
C PHE A 153 -1.61 -0.45 31.52
N MET A 154 -1.20 -1.70 31.63
CA MET A 154 0.21 -2.03 31.84
C MET A 154 0.98 -1.88 30.52
N TYR A 155 2.16 -1.28 30.56
CA TYR A 155 3.04 -1.28 29.39
C TYR A 155 3.65 -2.67 29.21
N TYR A 156 3.38 -3.30 28.06
CA TYR A 156 4.00 -4.56 27.65
C TYR A 156 4.55 -4.40 26.23
N ALA A 157 5.83 -4.71 26.06
CA ALA A 157 6.52 -4.58 24.78
C ALA A 157 7.14 -5.92 24.38
N ALA A 158 6.97 -6.30 23.12
CA ALA A 158 7.56 -7.50 22.53
C ALA A 158 9.04 -7.29 22.14
N ARG A 159 9.75 -6.41 22.84
CA ARG A 159 11.09 -5.92 22.47
C ARG A 159 12.26 -6.55 23.25
N GLY A 160 12.01 -7.43 24.21
CA GLY A 160 12.99 -7.93 25.18
C GLY A 160 14.16 -8.76 24.62
N ARG A 161 14.89 -9.44 25.52
CA ARG A 161 15.98 -10.37 25.11
C ARG A 161 15.35 -11.63 24.53
N ASN A 162 14.84 -11.55 23.31
CA ASN A 162 14.04 -12.62 22.74
C ASN A 162 14.90 -13.84 22.40
N ALA A 163 14.34 -15.03 22.61
CA ALA A 163 14.92 -16.28 22.13
C ALA A 163 14.34 -16.66 20.76
N GLY A 164 14.99 -17.58 20.06
CA GLY A 164 14.49 -18.09 18.77
C GLY A 164 13.09 -18.70 18.92
N TRP A 165 12.25 -18.58 17.90
CA TRP A 165 10.86 -19.11 17.92
C TRP A 165 10.78 -20.62 18.24
N PHE A 166 11.84 -21.36 17.89
CA PHE A 166 12.00 -22.80 18.11
C PHE A 166 12.74 -23.17 19.42
N ASP A 167 13.10 -22.21 20.25
CA ASP A 167 13.69 -22.47 21.57
C ASP A 167 12.59 -22.71 22.60
N ASP A 168 12.23 -23.98 22.81
CA ASP A 168 11.12 -24.36 23.70
C ASP A 168 11.33 -23.96 25.16
N GLU A 169 12.57 -24.06 25.69
CA GLU A 169 12.86 -23.72 27.08
C GLU A 169 12.78 -22.20 27.32
N ALA A 170 13.32 -21.41 26.40
CA ALA A 170 13.19 -19.97 26.48
C ALA A 170 11.74 -19.51 26.36
N TRP A 171 10.97 -20.12 25.45
CA TRP A 171 9.55 -19.81 25.31
C TRP A 171 8.75 -20.21 26.53
N LYS A 172 9.03 -21.36 27.14
CA LYS A 172 8.42 -21.73 28.42
C LYS A 172 8.58 -20.61 29.46
N GLN A 173 9.76 -20.01 29.57
CA GLN A 173 9.97 -18.89 30.49
C GLN A 173 9.24 -17.60 30.07
N ILE A 174 9.18 -17.27 28.77
CA ILE A 174 8.38 -16.13 28.27
C ILE A 174 6.90 -16.33 28.63
N ILE A 175 6.38 -17.55 28.51
CA ILE A 175 5.01 -17.91 28.87
C ILE A 175 4.77 -17.74 30.38
N GLU A 176 5.70 -18.16 31.24
CA GLU A 176 5.59 -17.92 32.69
C GLU A 176 5.63 -16.41 33.03
N ASN A 177 6.50 -15.64 32.35
CA ASN A 177 6.55 -14.19 32.53
C ASN A 177 5.23 -13.52 32.13
N THR A 178 4.57 -14.02 31.08
CA THR A 178 3.23 -13.57 30.70
C THR A 178 2.16 -13.95 31.74
N ARG A 179 2.29 -15.09 32.44
CA ARG A 179 1.42 -15.38 33.59
C ARG A 179 1.64 -14.36 34.73
N VAL A 180 2.89 -13.98 35.00
CA VAL A 180 3.17 -12.94 36.01
C VAL A 180 2.55 -11.60 35.60
N ALA A 181 2.66 -11.21 34.34
CA ALA A 181 1.99 -10.02 33.79
C ALA A 181 0.47 -10.08 33.97
N GLY A 182 -0.17 -11.20 33.60
CA GLY A 182 -1.60 -11.41 33.80
C GLY A 182 -2.02 -11.37 35.27
N TRP A 183 -1.19 -11.93 36.16
CA TRP A 183 -1.39 -11.84 37.60
C TRP A 183 -1.34 -10.39 38.09
N VAL A 184 -0.36 -9.58 37.67
CA VAL A 184 -0.29 -8.15 38.03
C VAL A 184 -1.56 -7.42 37.61
N ILE A 185 -2.03 -7.61 36.37
CA ILE A 185 -3.26 -6.99 35.86
C ILE A 185 -4.45 -7.41 36.74
N ARG A 186 -4.61 -8.71 37.03
CA ARG A 186 -5.69 -9.21 37.89
C ARG A 186 -5.68 -8.62 39.30
N GLN A 187 -4.50 -8.34 39.86
CA GLN A 187 -4.34 -7.83 41.23
C GLN A 187 -4.46 -6.31 41.35
N THR A 188 -4.67 -5.57 40.25
CA THR A 188 -4.61 -4.11 40.22
C THR A 188 -5.81 -3.50 39.49
N PRO A 189 -6.01 -2.17 39.55
CA PRO A 189 -7.08 -1.49 38.81
C PRO A 189 -6.81 -1.38 37.29
N LEU A 190 -5.84 -2.13 36.75
CA LEU A 190 -5.52 -2.10 35.34
C LEU A 190 -6.55 -2.92 34.56
N VAL A 191 -7.07 -2.38 33.46
CA VAL A 191 -8.05 -3.07 32.60
C VAL A 191 -7.39 -3.95 31.55
N GLY A 192 -6.07 -3.87 31.40
CA GLY A 192 -5.39 -4.46 30.28
C GLY A 192 -3.90 -4.15 30.18
N MET A 193 -3.37 -4.41 28.99
CA MET A 193 -2.00 -4.05 28.62
C MET A 193 -1.94 -3.47 27.21
N THR A 194 -0.90 -2.68 26.95
CA THR A 194 -0.46 -2.43 25.58
C THR A 194 0.30 -3.65 25.05
N PHE A 195 0.48 -3.75 23.74
CA PHE A 195 1.41 -4.71 23.12
C PHE A 195 2.20 -3.96 22.05
N ASP A 196 3.33 -3.39 22.48
CA ASP A 196 4.25 -2.68 21.59
C ASP A 196 5.09 -3.71 20.81
N CYS A 197 4.70 -3.96 19.55
CA CYS A 197 5.35 -4.95 18.69
C CYS A 197 6.47 -4.36 17.81
N GLU A 198 6.76 -3.06 17.93
CA GLU A 198 7.46 -2.35 16.87
C GLU A 198 8.95 -2.71 16.80
N TYR A 199 9.53 -2.77 15.61
CA TYR A 199 10.97 -2.83 15.36
C TYR A 199 11.29 -2.10 14.07
N SER A 200 12.37 -1.31 14.05
CA SER A 200 12.80 -0.54 12.88
C SER A 200 13.18 -1.38 11.65
N ASN A 201 13.29 -2.69 11.79
CA ASN A 201 13.59 -3.65 10.72
C ASN A 201 12.79 -4.95 10.87
N GLY A 202 11.66 -4.88 11.58
CA GLY A 202 10.80 -6.02 11.89
C GLY A 202 11.32 -6.96 12.98
N GLY A 203 12.60 -6.89 13.38
CA GLY A 203 13.13 -7.64 14.52
C GLY A 203 12.80 -9.14 14.47
N ILE A 204 12.14 -9.66 15.50
CA ILE A 204 11.71 -11.06 15.60
C ILE A 204 10.56 -11.44 14.65
N TRP A 205 9.94 -10.46 14.00
CA TRP A 205 8.87 -10.68 13.02
C TRP A 205 9.39 -10.87 11.60
N ASN A 206 10.67 -10.57 11.37
CA ASN A 206 11.30 -10.58 10.05
C ASN A 206 11.88 -11.96 9.73
N TYR A 207 11.14 -12.77 9.00
CA TYR A 207 11.59 -14.11 8.59
C TYR A 207 12.91 -14.06 7.81
N ALA A 208 13.07 -13.15 6.85
CA ALA A 208 14.29 -13.07 6.04
C ALA A 208 15.55 -12.90 6.88
N ARG A 209 15.45 -12.24 8.04
CA ARG A 209 16.57 -12.06 8.97
C ARG A 209 16.82 -13.23 9.92
N LEU A 210 15.78 -14.01 10.21
CA LEU A 210 15.85 -15.16 11.10
C LEU A 210 16.17 -16.47 10.36
N SER A 211 15.78 -16.55 9.08
CA SER A 211 15.95 -17.73 8.25
C SER A 211 17.41 -17.97 7.91
N SER A 212 17.80 -19.25 7.85
CA SER A 212 19.11 -19.68 7.35
C SER A 212 18.89 -20.77 6.29
N ARG A 213 19.87 -21.03 5.42
CA ARG A 213 19.74 -22.03 4.34
C ARG A 213 19.46 -23.45 4.83
N ALA A 214 19.81 -23.76 6.07
CA ALA A 214 19.59 -25.07 6.70
C ALA A 214 18.46 -25.04 7.75
N GLY A 215 17.79 -23.90 7.93
CA GLY A 215 16.74 -23.72 8.92
C GLY A 215 15.34 -24.07 8.40
N PRO A 216 14.32 -24.05 9.29
CA PRO A 216 12.93 -24.23 8.90
C PRO A 216 12.50 -23.20 7.85
N ASP A 217 11.60 -23.62 6.95
CA ASP A 217 11.03 -22.74 5.95
C ASP A 217 10.01 -21.75 6.54
N PHE A 218 9.49 -20.86 5.69
CA PHE A 218 8.58 -19.81 6.11
C PHE A 218 7.29 -20.36 6.74
N GLU A 219 6.73 -21.43 6.18
CA GLU A 219 5.49 -22.03 6.68
C GLU A 219 5.71 -22.69 8.05
N ALA A 220 6.84 -23.36 8.24
CA ALA A 220 7.21 -23.92 9.54
C ALA A 220 7.39 -22.83 10.60
N TYR A 221 8.00 -21.69 10.24
CA TYR A 221 8.08 -20.53 11.14
C TYR A 221 6.68 -19.97 11.45
N CYS A 222 5.83 -19.77 10.44
CA CYS A 222 4.44 -19.32 10.65
C CYS A 222 3.68 -20.23 11.62
N ALA A 223 3.76 -21.55 11.43
CA ALA A 223 3.13 -22.52 12.31
C ALA A 223 3.65 -22.44 13.75
N LYS A 224 4.98 -22.37 13.94
CA LYS A 224 5.59 -22.26 15.27
C LYS A 224 5.24 -20.94 15.95
N VAL A 225 5.29 -19.82 15.23
CA VAL A 225 4.95 -18.49 15.75
C VAL A 225 3.48 -18.43 16.17
N ARG A 226 2.57 -19.04 15.40
CA ARG A 226 1.15 -19.16 15.75
C ARG A 226 0.94 -20.01 17.01
N GLU A 227 1.67 -21.11 17.14
CA GLU A 227 1.66 -21.91 18.37
C GLU A 227 2.07 -21.06 19.59
N ARG A 228 3.12 -20.25 19.46
CA ARG A 228 3.59 -19.35 20.54
C ARG A 228 2.59 -18.26 20.88
N GLY A 229 1.96 -17.63 19.89
CA GLY A 229 0.88 -16.66 20.11
C GLY A 229 -0.26 -17.26 20.93
N ARG A 230 -0.63 -18.51 20.61
CA ARG A 230 -1.68 -19.25 21.32
C ARG A 230 -1.29 -19.57 22.76
N GLN A 231 -0.06 -20.03 22.98
CA GLN A 231 0.47 -20.29 24.32
C GLN A 231 0.49 -19.00 25.17
N TRP A 232 0.94 -17.90 24.58
CA TRP A 232 1.04 -16.59 25.22
C TRP A 232 -0.33 -16.06 25.64
N ALA A 233 -1.30 -16.06 24.73
CA ALA A 233 -2.65 -15.57 25.02
C ALA A 233 -3.37 -16.42 26.07
N ARG A 234 -3.22 -17.76 26.02
CA ARG A 234 -3.79 -18.66 27.02
C ARG A 234 -3.20 -18.43 28.40
N ALA A 235 -1.89 -18.23 28.50
CA ALA A 235 -1.22 -17.95 29.76
C ALA A 235 -1.69 -16.62 30.37
N LEU A 236 -1.82 -15.58 29.55
CA LEU A 236 -2.39 -14.30 29.99
C LEU A 236 -3.83 -14.48 30.49
N CYS A 237 -4.70 -15.10 29.68
CA CYS A 237 -6.13 -15.25 29.98
C CYS A 237 -6.44 -16.23 31.11
N ALA A 238 -5.50 -17.11 31.46
CA ALA A 238 -5.59 -17.97 32.63
C ALA A 238 -5.56 -17.15 33.94
N GLU A 239 -4.86 -16.01 33.94
CA GLU A 239 -4.76 -15.12 35.10
C GLU A 239 -5.74 -13.94 35.00
N ALA A 240 -5.84 -13.27 33.85
CA ALA A 240 -6.71 -12.11 33.61
C ALA A 240 -7.77 -12.39 32.54
N HIS A 241 -9.01 -12.63 32.95
CA HIS A 241 -10.05 -13.20 32.07
C HIS A 241 -10.75 -12.21 31.14
N ASP A 242 -10.80 -10.92 31.50
CA ASP A 242 -11.46 -9.81 30.81
C ASP A 242 -10.46 -8.72 30.38
N VAL A 243 -9.22 -9.14 30.10
CA VAL A 243 -8.12 -8.28 29.70
C VAL A 243 -8.37 -7.62 28.34
N ILE A 244 -8.07 -6.32 28.24
CA ILE A 244 -8.00 -5.59 26.97
C ILE A 244 -6.55 -5.52 26.51
N ILE A 245 -6.27 -5.99 25.29
CA ILE A 245 -4.93 -5.92 24.69
C ILE A 245 -4.94 -4.84 23.61
N CYS A 246 -4.24 -3.74 23.85
CA CYS A 246 -4.11 -2.65 22.87
C CYS A 246 -2.82 -2.82 22.08
N LEU A 247 -2.91 -3.21 20.81
CA LEU A 247 -1.76 -3.32 19.92
C LEU A 247 -1.26 -1.94 19.51
N SER A 248 0.02 -1.79 19.14
CA SER A 248 0.45 -0.65 18.32
C SER A 248 -0.09 -0.80 16.90
N HIS A 249 0.08 -2.00 16.33
CA HIS A 249 -0.38 -2.37 14.99
C HIS A 249 -1.04 -3.75 14.97
N GLY A 250 -2.10 -3.91 14.18
CA GLY A 250 -2.71 -5.18 13.83
C GLY A 250 -1.97 -5.94 12.72
N HIS A 251 -2.65 -6.91 12.10
CA HIS A 251 -2.07 -7.76 11.05
C HIS A 251 -1.60 -6.96 9.83
N TRP A 252 -2.32 -5.89 9.47
CA TRP A 252 -2.06 -5.04 8.30
C TRP A 252 -0.64 -4.50 8.21
N VAL A 253 0.12 -4.42 9.31
CA VAL A 253 1.52 -3.97 9.30
C VAL A 253 2.45 -4.86 8.46
N ALA A 254 2.00 -6.09 8.16
CA ALA A 254 2.66 -7.01 7.23
C ALA A 254 2.05 -6.98 5.82
N SER A 255 1.36 -5.90 5.45
CA SER A 255 0.94 -5.64 4.06
C SER A 255 2.10 -4.98 3.30
N PRO A 256 2.36 -5.38 2.04
CA PRO A 256 3.40 -4.76 1.22
C PRO A 256 3.15 -3.26 0.95
N ASP A 257 1.90 -2.80 1.09
CA ASP A 257 1.51 -1.40 0.94
C ASP A 257 1.81 -0.55 2.19
N THR A 258 2.35 -1.16 3.25
CA THR A 258 2.70 -0.45 4.49
C THR A 258 4.13 0.09 4.44
N ASP A 259 4.29 1.41 4.53
CA ASP A 259 5.61 2.08 4.54
C ASP A 259 6.05 2.53 5.95
N TRP A 260 5.83 1.68 6.96
CA TRP A 260 6.15 2.03 8.35
C TRP A 260 7.66 1.95 8.64
N TRP A 261 8.35 3.08 8.84
CA TRP A 261 9.76 3.17 9.29
C TRP A 261 10.74 2.27 8.50
N GLY A 262 10.57 2.14 7.19
CA GLY A 262 11.41 1.23 6.39
C GLY A 262 11.02 -0.25 6.57
N ALA A 263 9.76 -0.54 6.89
CA ALA A 263 9.16 -1.88 6.81
C ALA A 263 9.13 -2.45 5.37
N GLN A 264 9.54 -1.67 4.36
CA GLN A 264 9.94 -2.19 3.07
C GLN A 264 11.06 -3.22 3.27
N GLY A 265 10.72 -4.49 3.07
CA GLY A 265 11.74 -5.50 2.83
C GLY A 265 12.60 -5.08 1.64
N GLN A 266 13.83 -5.60 1.56
CA GLN A 266 14.69 -5.49 0.37
C GLN A 266 14.11 -6.22 -0.87
N ALA A 267 12.80 -6.48 -0.90
CA ALA A 267 12.13 -7.02 -2.06
C ALA A 267 11.84 -5.86 -3.01
N GLY A 268 12.67 -5.70 -4.05
CA GLY A 268 12.25 -4.99 -5.24
C GLY A 268 10.86 -5.49 -5.66
N GLU A 269 9.95 -4.56 -5.94
CA GLU A 269 8.63 -4.75 -6.55
C GLU A 269 8.01 -6.16 -6.33
N ALA A 270 7.68 -6.46 -5.06
CA ALA A 270 6.81 -7.51 -4.48
C ALA A 270 6.78 -8.93 -5.10
N GLU A 271 7.03 -9.98 -4.28
CA GLU A 271 6.10 -11.12 -4.05
C GLU A 271 6.66 -12.32 -3.24
N ALA A 272 7.14 -12.08 -2.02
CA ALA A 272 7.08 -13.11 -1.00
C ALA A 272 6.75 -12.45 0.34
N ARG A 273 5.66 -12.87 1.00
CA ARG A 273 5.36 -12.49 2.39
C ARG A 273 6.59 -12.69 3.27
N ALA A 274 7.35 -13.77 3.03
CA ALA A 274 8.62 -14.10 3.67
C ALA A 274 9.69 -12.98 3.63
N GLY A 275 9.67 -12.11 2.62
CA GLY A 275 10.64 -11.02 2.47
C GLY A 275 10.28 -9.73 3.23
N GLN A 276 9.09 -9.65 3.83
CA GLN A 276 8.63 -8.45 4.51
C GLN A 276 9.10 -8.37 5.97
N SER A 277 9.23 -7.15 6.50
CA SER A 277 9.74 -6.93 7.85
C SER A 277 8.86 -7.56 8.94
N TYR A 278 7.54 -7.56 8.78
CA TYR A 278 6.60 -8.13 9.76
C TYR A 278 5.99 -9.48 9.32
N ALA A 279 6.63 -10.20 8.41
CA ALA A 279 6.09 -11.42 7.78
C ALA A 279 5.47 -12.44 8.75
N LEU A 280 6.07 -12.62 9.93
CA LEU A 280 5.65 -13.60 10.95
C LEU A 280 4.59 -13.08 11.92
N TYR A 281 4.41 -11.76 12.03
CA TYR A 281 3.54 -11.13 13.03
C TYR A 281 2.05 -11.50 12.86
N PRO A 282 1.47 -11.57 11.64
CA PRO A 282 0.09 -12.04 11.47
C PRO A 282 -0.13 -13.44 12.04
N SER A 283 0.85 -14.34 11.87
CA SER A 283 0.75 -15.71 12.41
C SER A 283 0.76 -15.71 13.94
N PHE A 284 1.53 -14.81 14.58
CA PHE A 284 1.50 -14.64 16.04
C PHE A 284 0.12 -14.17 16.50
N LEU A 285 -0.44 -13.15 15.85
CA LEU A 285 -1.76 -12.60 16.18
C LEU A 285 -2.90 -13.60 15.94
N ASP A 286 -2.83 -14.42 14.89
CA ASP A 286 -3.75 -15.55 14.68
C ASP A 286 -3.70 -16.52 15.87
N GLY A 287 -2.50 -16.83 16.34
CA GLY A 287 -2.30 -17.63 17.54
C GLY A 287 -2.92 -16.99 18.78
N VAL A 288 -2.70 -15.68 18.95
CA VAL A 288 -3.28 -14.92 20.07
C VAL A 288 -4.81 -15.01 20.01
N LEU A 289 -5.43 -14.73 18.86
CA LEU A 289 -6.88 -14.80 18.66
C LEU A 289 -7.46 -16.18 19.04
N GLU A 290 -6.80 -17.26 18.67
CA GLU A 290 -7.19 -18.64 19.05
C GLU A 290 -7.01 -18.95 20.54
N GLY A 291 -6.10 -18.24 21.21
CA GLY A 291 -5.77 -18.42 22.62
C GLY A 291 -6.52 -17.51 23.58
N LEU A 292 -7.23 -16.49 23.08
CA LEU A 292 -7.95 -15.53 23.92
C LEU A 292 -9.10 -16.20 24.70
N GLY A 293 -9.20 -15.91 25.99
CA GLY A 293 -10.34 -16.28 26.81
C GLY A 293 -11.59 -15.47 26.43
N PRO A 294 -12.82 -15.98 26.65
CA PRO A 294 -14.06 -15.47 26.02
C PRO A 294 -14.40 -14.01 26.32
N ARG A 295 -13.87 -13.39 27.39
CA ARG A 295 -14.10 -11.98 27.73
C ARG A 295 -12.93 -11.06 27.36
N ALA A 296 -11.80 -11.60 26.92
CA ALA A 296 -10.66 -10.82 26.47
C ALA A 296 -10.89 -10.28 25.04
N THR A 297 -10.41 -9.07 24.79
CA THR A 297 -10.57 -8.37 23.50
C THR A 297 -9.27 -7.75 23.04
N ILE A 298 -9.10 -7.61 21.72
CA ILE A 298 -7.99 -6.88 21.12
C ILE A 298 -8.49 -5.54 20.56
N VAL A 299 -7.68 -4.51 20.75
CA VAL A 299 -7.82 -3.21 20.10
C VAL A 299 -6.61 -3.02 19.19
N ASP A 300 -6.81 -2.98 17.89
CA ASP A 300 -5.81 -2.51 16.94
C ASP A 300 -5.62 -1.01 17.12
N GLY A 301 -4.38 -0.60 17.45
CA GLY A 301 -4.05 0.78 17.76
C GLY A 301 -4.04 1.70 16.54
N CYS A 302 -3.94 1.17 15.31
CA CYS A 302 -3.82 1.97 14.10
C CYS A 302 -2.77 3.09 14.23
N GLU A 303 -1.58 2.80 14.76
CA GLU A 303 -0.59 3.82 15.11
C GLU A 303 -0.22 4.76 13.94
N ASN A 304 -0.32 4.28 12.69
CA ASN A 304 -0.12 5.08 11.48
C ASN A 304 -1.06 6.29 11.35
N THR A 305 -2.15 6.38 12.12
CA THR A 305 -3.06 7.53 12.06
C THR A 305 -2.59 8.74 12.85
N TYR A 306 -1.39 8.71 13.47
CA TYR A 306 -0.87 9.84 14.25
C TYR A 306 -1.05 11.25 13.64
N PRO A 307 -0.81 11.48 12.33
CA PRO A 307 -0.96 12.81 11.75
C PRO A 307 -2.39 13.16 11.31
N TYR A 308 -3.35 12.25 11.46
CA TYR A 308 -4.67 12.37 10.86
C TYR A 308 -5.51 13.34 11.70
N MET A 309 -6.33 14.14 11.02
CA MET A 309 -7.28 15.06 11.67
C MET A 309 -8.68 14.99 11.09
N VAL A 310 -8.81 14.47 9.88
CA VAL A 310 -10.07 14.43 9.12
C VAL A 310 -10.73 13.07 9.32
N TYR A 311 -12.02 13.07 9.67
CA TYR A 311 -12.79 11.85 9.91
C TYR A 311 -12.72 10.86 8.75
N GLU A 312 -12.86 11.36 7.52
CA GLU A 312 -12.82 10.54 6.32
C GLU A 312 -11.51 9.76 6.18
N THR A 313 -10.37 10.39 6.48
CA THR A 313 -9.05 9.73 6.41
C THR A 313 -8.89 8.64 7.46
N PHE A 314 -9.38 8.87 8.69
CA PHE A 314 -9.43 7.83 9.71
C PHE A 314 -10.27 6.64 9.25
N MET A 315 -11.45 6.89 8.66
CA MET A 315 -12.33 5.84 8.17
C MET A 315 -11.78 5.10 6.96
N GLN A 316 -11.08 5.78 6.06
CA GLN A 316 -10.38 5.16 4.94
C GLN A 316 -9.28 4.22 5.44
N PHE A 317 -8.43 4.70 6.36
CA PHE A 317 -7.40 3.85 6.97
C PHE A 317 -8.00 2.66 7.71
N ARG A 318 -9.03 2.88 8.53
CA ARG A 318 -9.73 1.79 9.24
C ARG A 318 -10.24 0.71 8.28
N ARG A 319 -10.89 1.10 7.17
CA ARG A 319 -11.40 0.15 6.17
C ARG A 319 -10.26 -0.61 5.49
N TRP A 320 -9.15 0.05 5.19
CA TRP A 320 -7.97 -0.61 4.63
C TRP A 320 -7.31 -1.54 5.64
N ALA A 321 -7.02 -1.08 6.85
CA ALA A 321 -6.42 -1.87 7.91
C ALA A 321 -7.25 -3.14 8.16
N HIS A 322 -8.58 -3.03 8.17
CA HIS A 322 -9.48 -4.17 8.24
C HIS A 322 -9.34 -5.12 7.05
N ARG A 323 -9.42 -4.62 5.81
CA ARG A 323 -9.28 -5.44 4.60
C ARG A 323 -7.93 -6.15 4.52
N GLU A 324 -6.84 -5.43 4.76
CA GLU A 324 -5.48 -5.99 4.73
C GLU A 324 -5.30 -7.04 5.85
N SER A 325 -5.86 -6.78 7.03
CA SER A 325 -5.82 -7.74 8.13
C SER A 325 -6.59 -9.02 7.79
N LEU A 326 -7.77 -8.91 7.16
CA LEU A 326 -8.54 -10.05 6.65
C LEU A 326 -7.79 -10.83 5.56
N ALA A 327 -7.01 -10.15 4.72
CA ALA A 327 -6.20 -10.81 3.69
C ALA A 327 -4.99 -11.56 4.27
N LEU A 328 -4.51 -11.17 5.45
CA LEU A 328 -3.30 -11.71 6.08
C LEU A 328 -3.58 -12.76 7.17
N THR A 329 -4.76 -12.72 7.80
CA THR A 329 -5.16 -13.68 8.84
C THR A 329 -5.62 -15.01 8.25
N SER A 330 -5.35 -16.09 8.97
CA SER A 330 -5.90 -17.42 8.71
C SER A 330 -7.12 -17.75 9.59
N VAL A 331 -7.61 -16.80 10.39
CA VAL A 331 -8.76 -16.94 11.31
C VAL A 331 -9.71 -15.74 11.23
N PRO A 332 -10.25 -15.42 10.04
CA PRO A 332 -11.01 -14.19 9.81
C PRO A 332 -12.22 -14.04 10.74
N GLU A 333 -12.90 -15.13 11.10
CA GLU A 333 -14.07 -15.10 11.99
C GLU A 333 -13.70 -14.69 13.43
N LEU A 334 -12.51 -15.10 13.89
CA LEU A 334 -11.98 -14.67 15.19
C LEU A 334 -11.50 -13.23 15.14
N LEU A 335 -10.91 -12.79 14.02
CA LEU A 335 -10.55 -11.39 13.86
C LEU A 335 -11.79 -10.50 13.96
N GLU A 336 -12.83 -10.78 13.17
CA GLU A 336 -14.05 -9.99 13.13
C GLU A 336 -14.79 -9.95 14.48
N SER A 337 -14.78 -11.05 15.24
CA SER A 337 -15.51 -11.13 16.51
C SER A 337 -14.73 -10.64 17.73
N ARG A 338 -13.41 -10.44 17.64
CA ARG A 338 -12.53 -10.21 18.80
C ARG A 338 -11.66 -8.96 18.70
N MET A 339 -11.49 -8.42 17.49
CA MET A 339 -10.67 -7.24 17.24
C MET A 339 -11.53 -6.02 16.99
N THR A 340 -11.17 -4.91 17.61
CA THR A 340 -11.77 -3.58 17.41
C THR A 340 -10.68 -2.58 17.04
N TYR A 341 -11.07 -1.40 16.55
CA TYR A 341 -10.14 -0.39 16.06
C TYR A 341 -10.16 0.85 16.95
N ALA A 342 -8.96 1.29 17.32
CA ALA A 342 -8.69 2.61 17.87
C ALA A 342 -8.00 3.48 16.84
N MET A 343 -8.02 4.80 17.05
CA MET A 343 -7.28 5.77 16.24
C MET A 343 -6.26 6.50 17.09
N ALA A 344 -5.02 6.55 16.61
CA ALA A 344 -3.90 7.20 17.25
C ALA A 344 -3.81 8.69 16.85
N THR A 345 -3.33 9.53 17.75
CA THR A 345 -2.99 10.94 17.49
C THR A 345 -1.71 11.30 18.23
N TRP A 346 -0.77 11.99 17.57
CA TRP A 346 0.41 12.54 18.25
C TRP A 346 0.27 14.07 18.31
N PRO A 347 -0.14 14.65 19.45
CA PRO A 347 -0.42 16.10 19.54
C PRO A 347 0.80 16.99 19.21
N GLY A 348 2.01 16.54 19.53
CA GLY A 348 3.27 17.18 19.16
C GLY A 348 3.88 16.62 17.88
N PHE A 349 3.07 16.23 16.90
CA PHE A 349 3.53 15.53 15.70
C PHE A 349 4.78 16.17 15.06
N ARG A 350 5.82 15.34 14.82
CA ARG A 350 7.18 15.73 14.39
C ARG A 350 7.96 16.67 15.30
N SER A 351 7.64 16.76 16.58
CA SER A 351 8.44 17.53 17.53
C SER A 351 9.86 16.99 17.78
N ASP A 352 10.17 15.82 17.21
CA ASP A 352 11.51 15.27 17.06
C ASP A 352 12.36 16.05 16.03
N ARG A 353 11.74 16.85 15.16
CA ARG A 353 12.40 17.70 14.16
C ARG A 353 12.48 19.17 14.62
N GLU A 354 13.57 19.82 14.24
CA GLU A 354 13.79 21.23 14.53
C GLU A 354 12.75 22.12 13.81
N GLY A 355 12.23 23.14 14.50
CA GLY A 355 11.27 24.10 13.94
C GLY A 355 9.85 23.58 13.69
N MET A 356 9.58 22.28 13.86
CA MET A 356 8.25 21.68 13.61
C MET A 356 7.27 21.83 14.78
N TRP A 357 7.76 22.08 15.99
CA TRP A 357 6.92 22.28 17.16
C TRP A 357 7.57 23.23 18.17
N ASP A 358 6.82 24.25 18.58
CA ASP A 358 7.21 25.28 19.54
C ASP A 358 6.09 25.46 20.59
N PRO A 359 6.35 25.22 21.89
CA PRO A 359 5.35 25.41 22.94
C PRO A 359 4.95 26.88 23.11
N ALA A 360 5.79 27.83 22.70
CA ALA A 360 5.51 29.27 22.77
C ALA A 360 4.63 29.75 21.61
N LYS A 361 4.46 28.95 20.56
CA LYS A 361 3.68 29.30 19.35
C LYS A 361 2.68 28.18 19.01
N PRO A 362 1.71 27.89 19.88
CA PRO A 362 0.77 26.78 19.70
C PRO A 362 0.00 26.84 18.37
N ASP A 363 -0.31 28.03 17.86
CA ASP A 363 -1.05 28.21 16.60
C ASP A 363 -0.20 28.01 15.33
N ALA A 364 1.12 27.89 15.47
CA ALA A 364 2.04 27.56 14.38
C ALA A 364 2.37 26.05 14.30
N ASN A 365 1.94 25.26 15.29
CA ASN A 365 2.26 23.84 15.38
C ASN A 365 1.38 22.97 14.47
N PHE A 366 1.83 21.73 14.20
CA PHE A 366 1.11 20.78 13.36
C PHE A 366 -0.35 20.61 13.77
N PHE A 367 -0.55 20.16 15.01
CA PHE A 367 -1.80 20.30 15.71
C PHE A 367 -1.80 21.64 16.45
N THR A 368 -2.45 22.64 15.87
CA THR A 368 -2.92 23.81 16.63
C THR A 368 -3.95 23.35 17.67
N PRO A 369 -4.24 24.13 18.72
CA PRO A 369 -5.29 23.77 19.68
C PRO A 369 -6.63 23.46 19.00
N THR A 370 -7.03 24.27 18.01
CA THR A 370 -8.26 24.02 17.22
C THR A 370 -8.16 22.72 16.42
N ASN A 371 -7.04 22.50 15.72
CA ASN A 371 -6.86 21.30 14.91
C ASN A 371 -6.80 20.02 15.77
N LEU A 372 -6.20 20.08 16.96
CA LEU A 372 -6.22 18.98 17.91
C LEU A 372 -7.63 18.66 18.38
N ALA A 373 -8.43 19.67 18.73
CA ALA A 373 -9.78 19.45 19.23
C ALA A 373 -10.67 18.76 18.19
N HIS A 374 -10.59 19.16 16.91
CA HIS A 374 -11.29 18.48 15.81
C HIS A 374 -10.68 17.11 15.48
N GLY A 375 -9.35 17.01 15.40
CA GLY A 375 -8.67 15.76 15.08
C GLY A 375 -8.96 14.65 16.09
N LEU A 376 -8.95 14.97 17.37
CA LEU A 376 -9.22 14.02 18.44
C LEU A 376 -10.72 13.66 18.52
N HIS A 377 -11.62 14.60 18.22
CA HIS A 377 -13.05 14.31 18.05
C HIS A 377 -13.28 13.31 16.91
N ASN A 378 -12.68 13.57 15.76
CA ASN A 378 -12.78 12.72 14.58
C ASN A 378 -12.15 11.34 14.82
N ALA A 379 -11.02 11.27 15.53
CA ALA A 379 -10.40 10.02 15.95
C ALA A 379 -11.34 9.20 16.85
N MET A 380 -12.00 9.82 17.84
CA MET A 380 -13.00 9.16 18.68
C MET A 380 -14.21 8.67 17.89
N ALA A 381 -14.71 9.48 16.95
CA ALA A 381 -15.84 9.13 16.10
C ALA A 381 -15.52 7.95 15.16
N ALA A 382 -14.28 7.86 14.67
CA ALA A 382 -13.83 6.77 13.80
C ALA A 382 -13.43 5.49 14.56
N SER A 383 -13.22 5.57 15.88
CA SER A 383 -12.84 4.45 16.74
C SER A 383 -14.06 3.68 17.27
N ASP A 384 -13.88 2.42 17.64
CA ASP A 384 -14.94 1.63 18.30
C ASP A 384 -15.15 2.05 19.75
N ARG A 385 -14.07 2.26 20.50
CA ARG A 385 -14.13 2.64 21.92
C ARG A 385 -13.08 3.65 22.34
N PHE A 386 -11.84 3.48 21.88
CA PHE A 386 -10.69 4.26 22.31
C PHE A 386 -10.14 5.08 21.15
N ALA A 387 -9.99 6.39 21.33
CA ALA A 387 -8.94 7.14 20.67
C ALA A 387 -7.74 7.20 21.62
N TRP A 388 -6.53 7.26 21.10
CA TRP A 388 -5.35 7.32 21.96
C TRP A 388 -4.30 8.31 21.50
N ILE A 389 -3.49 8.76 22.45
CA ILE A 389 -2.44 9.75 22.20
C ILE A 389 -1.03 9.24 22.53
N TRP A 390 -0.06 9.71 21.76
CA TRP A 390 1.37 9.54 21.99
C TRP A 390 2.06 10.86 22.34
N SER A 391 3.15 10.75 23.10
CA SER A 391 3.98 11.88 23.50
C SER A 391 5.47 11.58 23.32
N GLY A 392 6.16 12.51 22.67
CA GLY A 392 7.59 12.44 22.43
C GLY A 392 8.36 13.24 23.47
N ARG A 393 9.09 14.25 23.00
CA ARG A 393 9.80 15.21 23.86
C ARG A 393 8.85 16.15 24.61
N ASP A 394 7.63 16.26 24.13
CA ASP A 394 6.58 17.07 24.71
C ASP A 394 5.67 16.16 25.50
N ILE A 395 5.58 16.44 26.80
CA ILE A 395 4.99 15.56 27.79
C ILE A 395 3.87 16.29 28.52
N TRP A 396 2.96 15.53 29.11
CA TRP A 396 1.76 16.08 29.73
C TRP A 396 1.92 16.45 31.21
N TRP A 397 2.91 15.86 31.88
CA TRP A 397 3.25 16.07 33.28
C TRP A 397 4.77 16.04 33.49
N PRO A 398 5.32 16.77 34.48
CA PRO A 398 6.75 16.96 34.66
C PRO A 398 7.45 15.69 35.14
N MET A 399 8.42 15.21 34.37
CA MET A 399 9.28 14.08 34.73
C MET A 399 10.76 14.44 34.53
N SER A 400 11.65 13.86 35.33
CA SER A 400 13.09 14.06 35.15
C SER A 400 13.64 13.13 34.06
N VAL A 401 14.54 13.60 33.19
CA VAL A 401 15.22 12.74 32.20
C VAL A 401 16.44 12.07 32.86
N PRO A 402 16.71 10.78 32.61
CA PRO A 402 18.00 10.19 32.96
C PRO A 402 19.15 10.91 32.25
N PRO A 403 20.33 11.04 32.86
CA PRO A 403 21.51 11.52 32.15
C PRO A 403 21.81 10.64 30.93
N ALA A 404 22.18 11.26 29.81
CA ALA A 404 22.50 10.55 28.57
C ALA A 404 23.65 9.55 28.81
N LYS A 405 23.52 8.32 28.28
CA LYS A 405 24.63 7.35 28.31
C LYS A 405 25.71 7.78 27.30
N ALA A 406 26.98 7.65 27.68
CA ALA A 406 28.10 7.98 26.78
C ALA A 406 27.98 7.19 25.46
N GLY A 407 27.98 7.89 24.32
CA GLY A 407 27.87 7.28 22.99
C GLY A 407 26.45 7.12 22.44
N GLU A 408 25.38 7.53 23.16
CA GLU A 408 24.04 7.61 22.55
C GLU A 408 24.02 8.69 21.46
N LYS A 409 23.83 8.29 20.20
CA LYS A 409 23.68 9.19 19.05
C LYS A 409 22.42 10.09 19.11
N HIS A 410 21.45 9.75 19.95
CA HIS A 410 20.19 10.47 20.07
C HIS A 410 20.18 11.32 21.35
N ASN A 411 20.73 12.52 21.27
CA ASN A 411 20.60 13.52 22.33
C ASN A 411 19.26 14.24 22.16
N TRP A 412 18.21 13.75 22.82
CA TRP A 412 16.85 14.27 22.65
C TRP A 412 16.65 15.70 23.22
N GLY A 413 17.63 16.30 23.91
CA GLY A 413 17.46 17.63 24.52
C GLY A 413 16.52 17.61 25.74
N ALA A 414 16.14 18.79 26.25
CA ALA A 414 15.25 18.91 27.40
C ALA A 414 13.80 18.53 27.07
N LEU A 415 13.08 17.93 28.02
CA LEU A 415 11.63 17.71 27.90
C LEU A 415 10.89 19.06 27.96
N ARG A 416 9.78 19.13 27.24
CA ARG A 416 8.90 20.30 27.22
C ARG A 416 7.52 19.88 27.71
N ILE A 417 6.80 20.78 28.38
CA ILE A 417 5.42 20.51 28.82
C ILE A 417 4.46 21.04 27.77
N TYR A 418 3.42 20.27 27.43
CA TYR A 418 2.33 20.80 26.58
C TYR A 418 1.69 22.02 27.25
N PRO A 419 1.53 23.15 26.53
CA PRO A 419 0.85 24.33 27.04
C PRO A 419 -0.59 24.03 27.47
N ALA A 420 -1.13 24.80 28.42
CA ALA A 420 -2.49 24.60 28.96
C ALA A 420 -3.57 24.55 27.85
N VAL A 421 -3.42 25.35 26.79
CA VAL A 421 -4.34 25.38 25.63
C VAL A 421 -4.50 24.03 24.93
N TYR A 422 -3.50 23.14 25.00
CA TYR A 422 -3.60 21.78 24.46
C TYR A 422 -4.48 20.88 25.36
N ARG A 423 -4.49 21.12 26.68
CA ARG A 423 -5.41 20.43 27.60
C ARG A 423 -6.84 20.88 27.34
N ASP A 424 -7.05 22.19 27.17
CA ASP A 424 -8.36 22.76 26.85
C ASP A 424 -8.88 22.23 25.51
N ALA A 425 -8.03 22.15 24.50
CA ALA A 425 -8.35 21.55 23.20
C ALA A 425 -8.78 20.08 23.33
N MET A 426 -8.06 19.29 24.12
CA MET A 426 -8.41 17.89 24.37
C MET A 426 -9.75 17.76 25.12
N ALA A 427 -10.02 18.62 26.11
CA ALA A 427 -11.32 18.67 26.77
C ALA A 427 -12.44 19.02 25.76
N GLY A 428 -12.23 20.07 24.96
CA GLY A 428 -13.16 20.53 23.93
C GLY A 428 -13.35 19.58 22.75
N SER A 429 -12.53 18.52 22.62
CA SER A 429 -12.74 17.47 21.61
C SER A 429 -13.96 16.59 21.90
N ARG A 430 -14.46 16.61 23.14
CA ARG A 430 -15.65 15.85 23.56
C ARG A 430 -16.97 16.51 23.18
N GLU A 431 -16.94 17.81 22.92
CA GLU A 431 -18.09 18.55 22.44
C GLU A 431 -18.46 18.12 21.01
N PRO A 432 -19.74 18.18 20.61
CA PRO A 432 -20.17 17.87 19.25
C PRO A 432 -19.42 18.72 18.20
N ARG A 433 -18.87 18.10 17.15
CA ARG A 433 -18.16 18.78 16.05
C ARG A 433 -18.56 18.22 14.70
N ASP A 434 -18.47 19.06 13.67
CA ASP A 434 -18.73 18.67 12.28
C ASP A 434 -17.64 17.72 11.77
N LEU A 435 -18.02 16.50 11.39
CA LEU A 435 -17.11 15.47 10.84
C LEU A 435 -16.59 15.84 9.43
N SER A 436 -17.27 16.76 8.74
CA SER A 436 -16.80 17.28 7.45
C SER A 436 -15.77 18.41 7.61
N TRP A 437 -15.48 18.84 8.85
CA TRP A 437 -14.48 19.86 9.13
C TRP A 437 -13.12 19.52 8.53
N ARG A 438 -12.43 20.56 8.06
CA ARG A 438 -11.09 20.48 7.47
C ARG A 438 -10.12 21.39 8.25
N PRO A 439 -8.85 21.00 8.37
CA PRO A 439 -7.85 21.76 9.10
C PRO A 439 -7.69 23.20 8.63
N ILE A 440 -7.46 24.09 9.60
CA ILE A 440 -7.17 25.49 9.34
C ILE A 440 -5.69 25.62 8.97
N GLU A 441 -5.40 26.39 7.91
CA GLU A 441 -4.04 26.73 7.50
C GLU A 441 -3.32 27.53 8.61
N ARG A 442 -2.06 27.20 8.87
CA ARG A 442 -1.25 27.84 9.92
C ARG A 442 -0.76 29.21 9.46
N ASP A 443 -0.73 30.19 10.36
CA ASP A 443 0.03 31.43 10.18
C ASP A 443 1.53 31.15 10.41
N ARG A 444 2.38 31.51 9.44
CA ARG A 444 3.74 30.95 9.32
C ARG A 444 4.88 31.95 9.39
N GLY A 445 4.60 33.25 9.41
CA GLY A 445 5.65 34.27 9.32
C GLY A 445 6.53 34.14 8.05
N GLU A 446 7.61 34.91 7.98
CA GLU A 446 8.53 34.91 6.83
C GLU A 446 9.65 33.86 7.01
N TYR A 447 9.82 32.96 6.03
CA TYR A 447 10.95 32.01 6.00
C TYR A 447 12.18 32.62 5.30
N PRO A 448 13.41 32.36 5.78
CA PRO A 448 14.63 32.73 5.05
C PRO A 448 14.76 31.92 3.73
N PRO A 449 15.57 32.36 2.75
CA PRO A 449 15.79 31.58 1.52
C PRO A 449 16.49 30.25 1.84
N PRO A 450 16.26 29.18 1.05
CA PRO A 450 16.91 27.89 1.26
C PRO A 450 18.44 27.99 1.08
N SER A 451 19.18 27.24 1.89
CA SER A 451 20.60 27.03 1.67
C SER A 451 20.83 26.18 0.42
N ARG A 452 21.63 26.67 -0.53
CA ARG A 452 22.04 25.86 -1.70
C ARG A 452 22.83 24.65 -1.24
N SER A 453 22.47 23.47 -1.74
CA SER A 453 23.16 22.23 -1.38
C SER A 453 24.45 22.05 -2.20
N PRO A 454 25.43 21.27 -1.72
CA PRO A 454 26.65 20.98 -2.48
C PRO A 454 26.33 20.37 -3.84
N ASP A 455 27.26 20.53 -4.80
CA ASP A 455 27.15 19.88 -6.10
C ASP A 455 27.13 18.34 -5.97
N PRO A 456 26.62 17.62 -6.99
CA PRO A 456 26.59 16.16 -7.00
C PRO A 456 28.00 15.57 -6.84
N ASP A 457 28.06 14.29 -6.47
CA ASP A 457 29.31 13.54 -6.36
C ASP A 457 30.24 13.82 -7.58
N PRO A 458 31.52 14.17 -7.35
CA PRO A 458 32.43 14.59 -8.42
C PRO A 458 32.72 13.50 -9.46
N THR A 459 32.36 12.24 -9.21
CA THR A 459 32.38 11.15 -10.20
C THR A 459 31.32 11.32 -11.29
N PHE A 460 30.33 12.18 -11.08
CA PHE A 460 29.31 12.53 -12.07
C PHE A 460 29.64 13.85 -12.77
N GLU A 461 29.24 13.96 -14.03
CA GLU A 461 29.22 15.20 -14.80
C GLU A 461 27.79 15.69 -14.99
N VAL A 462 27.60 17.01 -14.97
CA VAL A 462 26.32 17.64 -15.28
C VAL A 462 26.15 17.68 -16.79
N LEU A 463 25.18 16.91 -17.30
CA LEU A 463 24.85 16.87 -18.72
C LEU A 463 23.92 18.02 -19.12
N GLN A 464 23.02 18.41 -18.21
CA GLN A 464 22.10 19.53 -18.40
C GLN A 464 21.56 20.05 -17.06
N GLU A 465 21.57 21.38 -16.89
CA GLU A 465 20.82 22.06 -15.83
C GLU A 465 19.33 22.15 -16.22
N MET A 466 18.43 21.84 -15.28
CA MET A 466 16.99 22.01 -15.52
C MET A 466 16.60 23.49 -15.49
N PRO A 467 15.50 23.89 -16.16
CA PRO A 467 14.99 25.25 -16.08
C PRO A 467 14.73 25.68 -14.63
N GLY A 468 15.06 26.93 -14.29
CA GLY A 468 14.84 27.48 -12.94
C GLY A 468 13.37 27.74 -12.59
N GLN A 469 12.44 27.69 -13.55
CA GLN A 469 11.02 27.89 -13.33
C GLN A 469 10.17 26.74 -13.87
N TRP A 470 9.33 26.18 -13.00
CA TRP A 470 8.50 25.02 -13.28
C TRP A 470 7.03 25.41 -13.15
N TRP A 471 6.16 24.67 -13.84
CA TRP A 471 4.72 24.76 -13.57
C TRP A 471 4.43 24.10 -12.23
N PHE A 472 3.64 24.77 -11.41
CA PHE A 472 3.30 24.39 -10.06
C PHE A 472 1.79 24.36 -9.90
N ASN A 473 1.27 23.33 -9.24
CA ASN A 473 -0.13 23.26 -8.85
C ASN A 473 -0.25 22.54 -7.49
N PRO A 474 -0.74 23.22 -6.45
CA PRO A 474 -1.09 22.55 -5.20
C PRO A 474 -2.30 21.64 -5.46
N GLU A 475 -2.28 20.41 -4.94
CA GLU A 475 -3.44 19.54 -5.10
C GLU A 475 -4.64 20.10 -4.31
N PRO A 476 -5.80 20.36 -4.95
CA PRO A 476 -6.92 21.07 -4.32
C PRO A 476 -7.59 20.29 -3.18
N ASP A 477 -7.37 18.97 -3.10
CA ASP A 477 -7.92 18.10 -2.05
C ASP A 477 -6.95 17.99 -0.85
N ASN A 478 -7.17 18.89 0.11
CA ASN A 478 -6.72 18.95 1.52
C ASN A 478 -5.23 18.71 1.86
N VAL A 479 -4.59 19.84 2.16
CA VAL A 479 -3.34 20.15 2.88
C VAL A 479 -2.83 19.10 3.89
N LEU A 480 -3.71 18.43 4.64
CA LEU A 480 -3.34 17.45 5.70
C LEU A 480 -3.94 16.05 5.48
N PHE A 481 -4.90 15.92 4.55
CA PHE A 481 -5.52 14.67 4.13
C PHE A 481 -4.52 13.78 3.38
N LYS A 482 -3.74 14.38 2.47
CA LYS A 482 -2.73 13.64 1.68
C LYS A 482 -1.42 13.41 2.42
N TYR A 483 -1.12 14.23 3.42
CA TYR A 483 0.04 14.00 4.28
C TYR A 483 -0.09 12.70 5.08
N ALA A 484 -1.28 12.45 5.60
CA ALA A 484 -1.71 11.22 6.24
C ALA A 484 -1.61 9.99 5.30
N GLU A 485 -2.10 10.11 4.05
CA GLU A 485 -2.02 9.04 3.04
C GLU A 485 -0.59 8.71 2.59
N VAL A 486 0.28 9.72 2.50
CA VAL A 486 1.67 9.53 2.06
C VAL A 486 2.51 8.87 3.14
N TYR A 487 2.35 9.30 4.40
CA TYR A 487 3.12 8.74 5.52
C TYR A 487 2.64 7.33 5.94
N SER A 488 1.42 6.95 5.57
CA SER A 488 0.88 5.60 5.79
C SER A 488 1.19 4.61 4.65
N GLY A 489 1.85 5.06 3.57
CA GLY A 489 2.14 4.24 2.37
C GLY A 489 0.96 4.07 1.41
N TRP A 490 -0.20 4.66 1.76
CA TRP A 490 -1.50 4.41 1.14
C TRP A 490 -1.61 4.87 -0.33
N THR A 491 -0.80 5.85 -0.77
CA THR A 491 -0.92 6.46 -2.11
C THR A 491 0.36 6.51 -2.93
N ASN A 492 1.28 5.54 -2.78
CA ASN A 492 2.36 5.35 -3.77
C ASN A 492 1.84 5.09 -5.21
N ASN A 493 0.52 4.89 -5.39
CA ASN A 493 -0.18 4.76 -6.67
C ASN A 493 -0.82 6.07 -7.21
N ALA A 494 -0.49 7.25 -6.64
CA ALA A 494 -0.97 8.52 -7.19
C ALA A 494 -0.53 8.67 -8.66
N ARG A 495 -1.50 8.73 -9.57
CA ARG A 495 -1.23 8.98 -11.00
C ARG A 495 -0.88 10.45 -11.19
N PRO A 496 0.11 10.79 -12.04
CA PRO A 496 0.44 12.18 -12.30
C PRO A 496 -0.78 12.94 -12.82
N ASN A 497 -1.03 14.13 -12.26
CA ASN A 497 -2.05 15.03 -12.79
C ASN A 497 -1.58 15.54 -14.16
N LEU A 498 -2.03 14.86 -15.21
CA LEU A 498 -1.69 15.12 -16.60
C LEU A 498 -2.55 16.21 -17.23
N ASP A 499 -3.42 16.89 -16.47
CA ASP A 499 -4.30 17.90 -17.03
C ASP A 499 -3.46 19.05 -17.64
N GLU A 500 -3.46 19.10 -18.97
CA GLU A 500 -2.80 20.15 -19.77
C GLU A 500 -3.67 21.40 -19.89
N SER A 501 -4.93 21.35 -19.45
CA SER A 501 -5.72 22.55 -19.24
C SER A 501 -5.01 23.34 -18.12
N ARG A 502 -4.52 24.53 -18.44
CA ARG A 502 -3.70 25.32 -17.52
C ARG A 502 -4.48 25.86 -16.30
N SER A 503 -5.73 25.46 -16.10
CA SER A 503 -6.52 25.86 -14.94
C SER A 503 -5.86 25.37 -13.65
N GLY A 504 -5.59 26.28 -12.72
CA GLY A 504 -4.97 26.00 -11.43
C GLY A 504 -3.42 25.97 -11.42
N TRP A 505 -2.76 25.92 -12.57
CA TRP A 505 -1.30 25.91 -12.64
C TRP A 505 -0.69 27.33 -12.67
N ARG A 506 0.37 27.57 -11.89
CA ARG A 506 1.17 28.81 -11.89
C ARG A 506 2.65 28.51 -12.11
N ARG A 507 3.47 29.53 -12.36
CA ARG A 507 4.94 29.37 -12.45
C ARG A 507 5.57 29.68 -11.10
N LEU A 508 6.40 28.77 -10.60
CA LEU A 508 7.25 28.99 -9.44
C LEU A 508 8.71 28.73 -9.80
N ASN A 509 9.61 29.46 -9.15
CA ASN A 509 11.03 29.16 -9.13
C ASN A 509 11.25 27.85 -8.34
N ILE A 510 12.11 26.99 -8.86
CA ILE A 510 12.84 26.03 -8.04
C ILE A 510 13.99 26.74 -7.33
N GLU A 511 14.64 26.09 -6.38
CA GLU A 511 15.64 26.70 -5.48
C GLU A 511 15.08 27.80 -4.55
N ASP A 512 13.76 27.80 -4.33
CA ASP A 512 13.09 28.67 -3.36
C ASP A 512 11.87 27.94 -2.77
N TYR A 513 11.31 28.48 -1.69
CA TYR A 513 10.12 27.93 -1.06
C TYR A 513 8.86 28.48 -1.73
N TRP A 514 7.81 27.66 -1.87
CA TRP A 514 6.56 28.14 -2.46
C TRP A 514 5.86 29.17 -1.57
N GLU A 515 6.10 29.16 -0.25
CA GLU A 515 5.56 30.14 0.70
C GLU A 515 6.16 31.53 0.46
N ARG A 516 7.47 31.60 0.20
CA ARG A 516 8.18 32.84 -0.17
C ARG A 516 7.72 33.38 -1.53
N GLN A 517 7.03 32.56 -2.31
CA GLN A 517 6.50 32.90 -3.63
C GLN A 517 4.97 33.08 -3.61
N GLY A 518 4.37 33.30 -2.43
CA GLY A 518 2.96 33.64 -2.27
C GLY A 518 2.01 32.43 -2.27
N VAL A 519 2.50 31.24 -1.94
CA VAL A 519 1.70 30.02 -1.79
C VAL A 519 1.86 29.48 -0.36
N PRO A 520 1.10 29.97 0.63
CA PRO A 520 1.18 29.51 2.02
C PRO A 520 0.53 28.13 2.20
N TYR A 521 1.12 27.08 1.63
CA TYR A 521 0.50 25.76 1.49
C TYR A 521 1.33 24.64 2.13
N ASP A 522 0.71 23.86 3.02
CA ASP A 522 1.21 22.52 3.39
C ASP A 522 0.48 21.47 2.58
N GLY A 523 1.14 20.36 2.29
CA GLY A 523 0.52 19.20 1.68
C GLY A 523 1.28 18.75 0.46
N VAL A 524 0.55 18.34 -0.55
CA VAL A 524 1.11 17.77 -1.78
C VAL A 524 0.95 18.78 -2.91
N ALA A 525 2.04 19.05 -3.60
CA ALA A 525 2.03 19.90 -4.78
C ALA A 525 2.80 19.25 -5.92
N TRP A 526 2.35 19.52 -7.14
CA TRP A 526 3.01 19.06 -8.34
C TRP A 526 3.85 20.17 -8.95
N TYR A 527 5.11 19.84 -9.24
CA TYR A 527 5.93 20.55 -10.18
C TYR A 527 5.95 19.80 -11.51
N ARG A 528 5.94 20.52 -12.64
CA ARG A 528 6.22 19.93 -13.95
C ARG A 528 7.00 20.85 -14.86
N VAL A 529 7.83 20.27 -15.71
CA VAL A 529 8.59 21.00 -16.74
C VAL A 529 8.72 20.13 -17.97
N ARG A 530 8.69 20.77 -19.15
CA ARG A 530 9.08 20.13 -20.41
C ARG A 530 10.52 20.53 -20.70
N VAL A 531 11.37 19.55 -20.98
CA VAL A 531 12.78 19.74 -21.28
C VAL A 531 13.18 18.87 -22.46
N THR A 532 13.96 19.41 -23.39
CA THR A 532 14.56 18.62 -24.47
C THR A 532 15.85 18.00 -23.99
N ALA A 533 15.93 16.67 -24.03
CA ALA A 533 17.12 15.95 -23.57
C ALA A 533 18.30 16.22 -24.52
N PRO A 534 19.52 16.48 -23.99
CA PRO A 534 20.68 16.77 -24.82
C PRO A 534 21.14 15.49 -25.53
N PRO A 535 21.78 15.59 -26.70
CA PRO A 535 22.34 14.43 -27.40
C PRO A 535 23.27 13.56 -26.53
N SER A 536 23.92 14.17 -25.53
CA SER A 536 24.83 13.51 -24.58
C SER A 536 24.17 12.46 -23.69
N VAL A 537 22.84 12.37 -23.60
CA VAL A 537 22.15 11.27 -22.89
C VAL A 537 22.13 9.96 -23.68
N GLN A 538 22.41 10.02 -24.99
CA GLN A 538 22.31 8.85 -25.86
C GLN A 538 23.28 7.76 -25.43
N GLY A 539 22.75 6.57 -25.13
CA GLY A 539 23.57 5.42 -24.74
C GLY A 539 24.36 5.67 -23.46
N ARG A 540 23.81 6.41 -22.49
CA ARG A 540 24.39 6.61 -21.15
C ARG A 540 23.39 6.24 -20.06
N ARG A 541 23.88 5.81 -18.89
CA ARG A 541 23.07 5.90 -17.67
C ARG A 541 22.96 7.35 -17.29
N ILE A 542 21.75 7.77 -16.93
CA ILE A 542 21.51 9.11 -16.48
C ILE A 542 20.68 9.09 -15.21
N TRP A 543 20.90 10.11 -14.39
CA TRP A 543 20.15 10.34 -13.18
C TRP A 543 19.59 11.75 -13.18
N LEU A 544 18.40 11.90 -12.60
CA LEU A 544 17.93 13.20 -12.14
C LEU A 544 18.52 13.43 -10.74
N ALA A 545 19.48 14.35 -10.65
CA ALA A 545 20.08 14.78 -9.40
C ALA A 545 19.32 15.97 -8.84
N PHE A 546 18.80 15.81 -7.63
CA PHE A 546 18.15 16.87 -6.87
C PHE A 546 19.10 17.33 -5.76
N GLY A 547 19.38 18.63 -5.70
CA GLY A 547 20.11 19.22 -4.57
C GLY A 547 19.27 19.20 -3.28
N GLY A 548 17.95 19.06 -3.40
CA GLY A 548 17.06 18.77 -2.29
C GLY A 548 15.63 19.20 -2.55
N VAL A 549 14.71 18.52 -1.88
CA VAL A 549 13.29 18.88 -1.76
C VAL A 549 12.95 19.02 -0.28
N ALA A 550 11.90 19.76 0.06
CA ALA A 550 11.54 20.07 1.44
C ALA A 550 11.43 18.81 2.32
N ASP A 551 10.58 17.86 1.94
CA ASP A 551 10.47 16.56 2.62
C ASP A 551 10.65 15.39 1.67
N GLN A 552 9.69 15.11 0.79
CA GLN A 552 9.74 13.95 -0.10
C GLN A 552 9.31 14.32 -1.52
N ALA A 553 9.88 13.61 -2.50
CA ALA A 553 9.51 13.72 -3.89
C ALA A 553 9.20 12.34 -4.50
N ASP A 554 8.05 12.22 -5.16
CA ASP A 554 7.85 11.18 -6.18
C ASP A 554 8.18 11.77 -7.55
N VAL A 555 9.08 11.11 -8.29
CA VAL A 555 9.58 11.61 -9.56
C VAL A 555 9.02 10.76 -10.70
N PHE A 556 8.49 11.45 -11.72
CA PHE A 556 7.93 10.84 -12.91
C PHE A 556 8.50 11.52 -14.15
N ALA A 557 8.61 10.77 -15.25
CA ALA A 557 8.97 11.34 -16.54
C ALA A 557 8.36 10.55 -17.72
N ALA A 558 8.10 11.26 -18.82
CA ALA A 558 7.73 10.67 -20.10
C ALA A 558 8.23 11.52 -21.27
N PRO A 559 8.83 10.91 -22.29
CA PRO A 559 8.98 11.54 -23.59
C PRO A 559 7.61 11.90 -24.17
N ARG A 560 7.53 13.00 -24.92
CA ARG A 560 6.28 13.45 -25.55
C ARG A 560 5.66 12.32 -26.39
N GLY A 561 4.40 11.96 -26.09
CA GLY A 561 3.67 10.88 -26.77
C GLY A 561 3.92 9.48 -26.20
N MET A 562 4.57 9.36 -25.04
CA MET A 562 4.72 8.13 -24.27
C MET A 562 3.99 8.24 -22.92
N PRO A 563 3.60 7.12 -22.29
CA PRO A 563 2.97 7.14 -20.97
C PRO A 563 3.95 7.62 -19.88
N MET A 564 3.43 8.32 -18.86
CA MET A 564 4.21 8.67 -17.68
C MET A 564 4.62 7.45 -16.87
N ARG A 565 5.92 7.37 -16.60
CA ARG A 565 6.52 6.37 -15.73
C ARG A 565 6.95 7.01 -14.42
N ARG A 566 6.68 6.33 -13.30
CA ARG A 566 7.30 6.65 -12.01
C ARG A 566 8.74 6.15 -12.02
N LEU A 567 9.69 7.04 -11.81
CA LEU A 567 11.13 6.72 -11.82
C LEU A 567 11.60 6.27 -10.44
N GLY A 568 11.01 6.82 -9.38
CA GLY A 568 11.34 6.51 -8.00
C GLY A 568 10.97 7.65 -7.07
N SER A 569 11.29 7.47 -5.78
CA SER A 569 11.01 8.45 -4.74
C SER A 569 12.12 8.51 -3.73
N ASP A 570 12.43 9.71 -3.29
CA ASP A 570 13.43 9.99 -2.27
C ASP A 570 13.17 11.40 -1.72
N GLY A 571 13.95 11.83 -0.74
CA GLY A 571 13.90 13.16 -0.15
C GLY A 571 14.11 13.13 1.36
N SER A 572 14.58 14.25 1.90
CA SER A 572 14.51 14.64 3.32
C SER A 572 15.37 15.90 3.53
N GLY A 573 15.21 16.92 2.68
CA GLY A 573 16.10 18.09 2.67
C GLY A 573 17.56 17.82 2.25
N LYS A 574 17.89 16.59 1.84
CA LYS A 574 19.24 16.19 1.40
C LYS A 574 19.31 16.01 -0.11
N PRO A 575 20.51 16.11 -0.72
CA PRO A 575 20.70 15.73 -2.11
C PRO A 575 20.39 14.24 -2.34
N PHE A 576 19.75 13.93 -3.47
CA PHE A 576 19.47 12.56 -3.89
C PHE A 576 19.48 12.44 -5.42
N MET A 577 19.52 11.20 -5.91
CA MET A 577 19.53 10.90 -7.34
C MET A 577 18.54 9.79 -7.66
N ILE A 578 17.73 9.98 -8.71
CA ILE A 578 16.81 8.96 -9.23
C ILE A 578 17.33 8.51 -10.59
N ASP A 579 17.45 7.20 -10.81
CA ASP A 579 17.79 6.64 -12.13
C ASP A 579 16.69 7.03 -13.12
N ALA A 580 17.09 7.79 -14.14
CA ALA A 580 16.21 8.32 -15.17
C ALA A 580 16.52 7.71 -16.55
N THR A 581 17.29 6.62 -16.56
CA THR A 581 17.71 5.95 -17.78
C THR A 581 16.50 5.41 -18.55
N GLY A 582 16.43 5.73 -19.84
CA GLY A 582 15.30 5.37 -20.71
C GLY A 582 14.08 6.30 -20.60
N ALA A 583 14.01 7.19 -19.60
CA ALA A 583 12.95 8.18 -19.48
C ALA A 583 13.19 9.44 -20.34
N PHE A 584 14.43 9.67 -20.76
CA PHE A 584 14.82 10.76 -21.66
C PHE A 584 15.36 10.19 -22.96
N LEU A 585 14.74 10.58 -24.08
CA LEU A 585 15.20 10.21 -25.42
C LEU A 585 15.95 11.39 -26.06
N PRO A 586 17.14 11.18 -26.65
CA PRO A 586 17.96 12.25 -27.24
C PRO A 586 17.16 13.12 -28.21
N GLY A 587 17.21 14.45 -28.03
CA GLY A 587 16.53 15.41 -28.90
C GLY A 587 14.99 15.43 -28.78
N ARG A 588 14.39 14.57 -27.95
CA ARG A 588 12.94 14.54 -27.72
C ARG A 588 12.60 15.35 -26.47
N GLU A 589 11.50 16.10 -26.56
CA GLU A 589 10.92 16.78 -25.42
C GLU A 589 10.38 15.73 -24.43
N THR A 590 10.76 15.87 -23.16
CA THR A 590 10.36 15.00 -22.05
C THR A 590 9.64 15.85 -21.01
N LEU A 591 8.45 15.41 -20.60
CA LEU A 591 7.74 15.96 -19.46
C LEU A 591 8.32 15.31 -18.20
N VAL A 592 8.85 16.13 -17.29
CA VAL A 592 9.22 15.71 -15.94
C VAL A 592 8.16 16.24 -14.99
N ALA A 593 7.62 15.37 -14.13
CA ALA A 593 6.72 15.76 -13.06
C ALA A 593 7.27 15.29 -11.73
N VAL A 594 7.23 16.19 -10.74
CA VAL A 594 7.71 15.93 -9.38
C VAL A 594 6.56 16.23 -8.44
N ARG A 595 6.08 15.21 -7.74
CA ARG A 595 5.11 15.36 -6.67
C ARG A 595 5.88 15.61 -5.39
N VAL A 596 5.88 16.85 -4.92
CA VAL A 596 6.53 17.24 -3.66
C VAL A 596 5.51 17.11 -2.54
N ILE A 597 5.86 16.33 -1.52
CA ILE A 597 5.09 16.22 -0.29
C ILE A 597 5.81 17.08 0.76
N ASN A 598 5.07 17.99 1.41
CA ASN A 598 5.55 18.89 2.46
C ASN A 598 4.49 19.02 3.57
N PRO A 599 4.52 18.19 4.63
CA PRO A 599 3.62 18.26 5.79
C PRO A 599 3.47 19.60 6.51
N GLY A 600 4.50 20.43 6.44
CA GLY A 600 4.78 21.43 7.45
C GLY A 600 6.09 22.14 7.19
N GLY A 601 6.12 23.45 7.50
CA GLY A 601 7.30 24.27 7.24
C GLY A 601 7.41 24.68 5.77
N PRO A 602 8.57 25.23 5.36
CA PRO A 602 8.74 25.77 4.02
C PRO A 602 8.87 24.66 2.96
N GLY A 603 7.98 24.65 1.98
CA GLY A 603 7.88 23.60 0.97
C GLY A 603 8.45 23.97 -0.40
N GLY A 604 8.77 22.95 -1.20
CA GLY A 604 9.23 23.10 -2.59
C GLY A 604 10.48 22.31 -2.95
N ILE A 605 10.92 22.49 -4.20
CA ILE A 605 12.23 22.02 -4.68
C ILE A 605 13.26 23.06 -4.25
N ARG A 606 13.97 22.81 -3.15
CA ARG A 606 14.79 23.80 -2.44
C ARG A 606 16.20 24.02 -3.03
N SER A 607 16.60 23.23 -4.02
CA SER A 607 17.89 23.38 -4.70
C SER A 607 17.85 22.79 -6.11
N TYR A 608 18.99 22.76 -6.82
CA TYR A 608 19.08 22.45 -8.24
C TYR A 608 18.41 21.11 -8.61
N VAL A 609 17.96 21.00 -9.87
CA VAL A 609 17.62 19.73 -10.52
C VAL A 609 18.47 19.62 -11.78
N ARG A 610 19.16 18.49 -11.95
CA ARG A 610 20.13 18.29 -13.04
C ARG A 610 19.98 16.93 -13.67
N ILE A 611 20.21 16.85 -14.98
CA ILE A 611 20.54 15.57 -15.62
C ILE A 611 22.05 15.36 -15.44
N VAL A 612 22.42 14.27 -14.81
CA VAL A 612 23.83 13.90 -14.60
C VAL A 612 24.12 12.53 -15.20
N GLY A 613 25.38 12.32 -15.59
CA GLY A 613 25.90 11.03 -16.03
C GLY A 613 27.24 10.74 -15.34
N ARG A 614 27.63 9.48 -15.29
CA ARG A 614 28.93 9.09 -14.72
C ARG A 614 30.07 9.41 -15.68
N LYS A 615 31.16 10.02 -15.18
CA LYS A 615 32.31 10.40 -16.01
C LYS A 615 33.08 9.19 -16.56
N ASP A 616 33.07 8.09 -15.82
CA ASP A 616 33.71 6.82 -16.17
C ASP A 616 32.83 5.91 -17.04
N GLU A 617 31.54 6.24 -17.21
CA GLU A 617 30.57 5.49 -18.03
C GLU A 617 30.13 6.31 -19.25
N GLN A 618 31.05 6.50 -20.22
CA GLN A 618 30.77 7.28 -21.45
C GLN A 618 29.94 6.51 -22.49
N SER A 619 29.90 5.17 -22.39
CA SER A 619 29.07 4.28 -23.20
C SER A 619 28.38 3.26 -22.30
N TYR A 620 27.07 3.37 -22.20
CA TYR A 620 26.17 2.45 -21.53
C TYR A 620 25.29 1.76 -22.57
N ILE A 621 25.54 0.47 -22.75
CA ILE A 621 24.54 -0.44 -23.28
C ILE A 621 23.66 -0.78 -22.09
N ALA A 622 22.40 -0.35 -22.11
CA ALA A 622 21.48 -0.68 -21.04
C ALA A 622 21.45 -2.20 -20.83
N PRO A 623 21.77 -2.76 -19.63
CA PRO A 623 21.10 -3.95 -19.17
C PRO A 623 19.61 -3.76 -19.48
N PRO A 624 18.99 -4.74 -20.14
CA PRO A 624 17.59 -4.62 -20.52
C PRO A 624 16.78 -4.32 -19.26
N GLY A 625 16.31 -3.08 -19.10
CA GLY A 625 15.34 -2.76 -18.06
C GLY A 625 14.10 -3.63 -18.25
N GLU A 626 13.30 -3.83 -17.22
CA GLU A 626 12.07 -4.62 -17.34
C GLU A 626 11.08 -3.92 -18.29
N TYR A 627 10.86 -4.48 -19.47
CA TYR A 627 9.93 -3.95 -20.47
C TYR A 627 9.27 -5.05 -21.30
N ALA A 628 8.12 -4.72 -21.90
CA ALA A 628 7.51 -5.53 -22.95
C ALA A 628 8.35 -5.41 -24.23
N VAL A 629 8.78 -6.53 -24.77
CA VAL A 629 9.52 -6.62 -26.04
C VAL A 629 8.57 -6.82 -27.22
N LEU A 630 7.36 -7.30 -26.93
CA LEU A 630 6.29 -7.53 -27.88
C LEU A 630 4.95 -7.40 -27.14
N ASP A 631 4.00 -6.67 -27.71
CA ASP A 631 2.62 -6.58 -27.25
C ASP A 631 1.69 -6.44 -28.46
N LEU A 632 1.06 -7.55 -28.85
CA LEU A 632 0.21 -7.67 -30.02
C LEU A 632 -1.26 -7.76 -29.61
N ASP A 633 -2.05 -6.82 -30.13
CA ASP A 633 -3.51 -6.87 -30.14
C ASP A 633 -4.02 -7.25 -31.54
N PHE A 634 -4.59 -8.45 -31.66
CA PHE A 634 -5.10 -8.91 -32.95
C PHE A 634 -6.37 -8.18 -33.41
N ALA A 635 -7.05 -7.44 -32.51
CA ALA A 635 -8.14 -6.55 -32.87
C ALA A 635 -7.69 -5.40 -33.80
N GLU A 636 -6.43 -5.01 -33.73
CA GLU A 636 -5.83 -3.90 -34.50
C GLU A 636 -5.18 -4.34 -35.81
N THR A 637 -5.47 -5.57 -36.24
CA THR A 637 -4.91 -6.06 -37.51
C THR A 637 -5.50 -5.29 -38.69
N GLU A 638 -4.62 -4.68 -39.48
CA GLU A 638 -4.93 -3.96 -40.72
C GLU A 638 -3.98 -4.46 -41.82
N ASP A 639 -4.50 -4.73 -43.02
CA ASP A 639 -3.71 -5.15 -44.20
C ASP A 639 -2.67 -6.27 -43.92
N GLN A 640 -3.09 -7.33 -43.22
CA GLN A 640 -2.24 -8.47 -42.80
C GLN A 640 -1.08 -8.08 -41.87
N ARG A 641 -1.08 -6.88 -41.29
CA ARG A 641 -0.09 -6.39 -40.34
C ARG A 641 -0.73 -6.21 -38.96
N VAL A 642 -0.04 -6.66 -37.93
CA VAL A 642 -0.44 -6.52 -36.53
C VAL A 642 0.52 -5.52 -35.87
N PRO A 643 0.03 -4.36 -35.41
CA PRO A 643 0.84 -3.41 -34.66
C PRO A 643 1.42 -4.04 -33.39
N ASP A 644 2.68 -3.72 -33.08
CA ASP A 644 3.31 -4.02 -31.80
C ASP A 644 3.25 -2.73 -30.99
N ARG A 645 2.57 -2.80 -29.84
CA ARG A 645 2.37 -1.68 -28.92
C ARG A 645 3.54 -1.49 -27.95
N SER A 646 4.49 -2.41 -27.95
CA SER A 646 5.71 -2.28 -27.17
C SER A 646 6.65 -1.19 -27.71
N ASP A 647 7.56 -0.73 -26.87
CA ASP A 647 8.60 0.22 -27.28
C ASP A 647 9.58 -0.36 -28.32
N SER A 648 9.58 -1.70 -28.48
CA SER A 648 10.42 -2.38 -29.46
C SER A 648 9.88 -2.33 -30.89
N ARG A 649 8.58 -2.05 -31.07
CA ARG A 649 7.90 -1.93 -32.39
C ARG A 649 8.21 -3.06 -33.37
N ASN A 650 8.31 -4.28 -32.84
CA ASN A 650 8.48 -5.52 -33.58
C ASN A 650 7.14 -5.95 -34.20
N HIS A 651 6.63 -5.16 -35.15
CA HIS A 651 5.36 -5.40 -35.82
C HIS A 651 5.29 -6.80 -36.43
N ALA A 652 4.12 -7.43 -36.33
CA ALA A 652 3.91 -8.77 -36.85
C ALA A 652 3.19 -8.75 -38.20
N SER A 653 3.36 -9.80 -38.99
CA SER A 653 2.62 -10.05 -40.22
C SER A 653 1.87 -11.39 -40.15
N LEU A 654 0.70 -11.43 -40.76
CA LEU A 654 -0.07 -12.65 -40.93
C LEU A 654 0.43 -13.41 -42.17
N THR A 655 0.71 -14.70 -42.02
CA THR A 655 1.11 -15.61 -43.09
C THR A 655 0.12 -16.78 -43.15
N SER A 656 -0.55 -16.98 -44.28
CA SER A 656 -1.55 -18.06 -44.49
C SER A 656 -2.63 -18.18 -43.40
N CYS A 657 -2.88 -17.10 -42.66
CA CYS A 657 -3.94 -16.99 -41.65
C CYS A 657 -4.69 -15.68 -41.84
N ARG A 658 -5.81 -15.52 -41.13
CA ARG A 658 -6.63 -14.31 -41.21
C ARG A 658 -7.29 -14.00 -39.88
N THR A 659 -7.71 -12.75 -39.71
CA THR A 659 -8.59 -12.39 -38.61
C THR A 659 -10.01 -12.90 -38.83
N VAL A 660 -10.70 -13.12 -37.72
CA VAL A 660 -12.13 -13.45 -37.64
C VAL A 660 -12.76 -12.56 -36.56
N ASP A 661 -13.98 -12.09 -36.83
CA ASP A 661 -14.77 -11.35 -35.84
C ASP A 661 -15.39 -12.32 -34.83
N LEU A 662 -15.47 -11.90 -33.57
CA LEU A 662 -16.01 -12.71 -32.48
C LEU A 662 -17.47 -12.33 -32.17
N PRO A 663 -18.31 -13.28 -31.70
CA PRO A 663 -19.76 -13.08 -31.55
C PRO A 663 -20.18 -11.92 -30.64
N ARG A 664 -19.33 -11.50 -29.68
CA ARG A 664 -19.61 -10.43 -28.71
C ARG A 664 -18.81 -9.15 -28.94
N GLY A 665 -18.18 -9.01 -30.11
CA GLY A 665 -17.28 -7.90 -30.44
C GLY A 665 -15.81 -8.24 -30.18
N GLY A 666 -14.92 -7.62 -30.97
CA GLY A 666 -13.49 -7.93 -31.00
C GLY A 666 -13.11 -8.86 -32.17
N LYS A 667 -11.80 -9.05 -32.38
CA LYS A 667 -11.24 -9.94 -33.41
C LYS A 667 -10.22 -10.90 -32.82
N ALA A 668 -10.08 -12.05 -33.45
CA ALA A 668 -9.01 -13.01 -33.21
C ALA A 668 -8.31 -13.36 -34.51
N VAL A 669 -7.06 -13.80 -34.47
CA VAL A 669 -6.43 -14.52 -35.58
C VAL A 669 -6.82 -15.98 -35.52
N ARG A 670 -7.25 -16.53 -36.67
CA ARG A 670 -7.54 -17.95 -36.81
C ARG A 670 -6.36 -18.69 -37.44
N LEU A 671 -5.82 -19.63 -36.67
CA LEU A 671 -4.79 -20.56 -37.09
C LEU A 671 -5.44 -21.83 -37.66
N ASP A 672 -5.00 -22.27 -38.83
CA ASP A 672 -5.58 -23.40 -39.59
C ASP A 672 -5.05 -24.77 -39.13
N GLY A 673 -3.97 -24.80 -38.36
CA GLY A 673 -3.28 -26.02 -37.96
C GLY A 673 -2.42 -26.67 -39.06
N THR A 674 -2.21 -26.00 -40.20
CA THR A 674 -1.43 -26.55 -41.33
C THR A 674 -0.37 -25.60 -41.88
N SER A 675 -0.63 -24.30 -41.93
CA SER A 675 0.28 -23.31 -42.55
C SER A 675 0.15 -21.90 -41.98
N GLY A 676 -0.97 -21.60 -41.32
CA GLY A 676 -1.27 -20.30 -40.76
C GLY A 676 -0.36 -19.95 -39.59
N SER A 677 0.26 -18.77 -39.65
CA SER A 677 1.07 -18.23 -38.55
C SER A 677 1.09 -16.71 -38.52
N VAL A 678 1.33 -16.18 -37.32
CA VAL A 678 1.75 -14.79 -37.14
C VAL A 678 3.26 -14.77 -37.00
N LEU A 679 3.92 -13.93 -37.79
CA LEU A 679 5.36 -13.82 -37.87
C LEU A 679 5.82 -12.46 -37.37
N VAL A 680 6.78 -12.46 -36.44
CA VAL A 680 7.54 -11.27 -36.06
C VAL A 680 8.98 -11.48 -36.54
N GLU A 681 9.45 -10.57 -37.37
CA GLU A 681 10.79 -10.65 -37.95
C GLU A 681 11.89 -10.63 -36.88
N ALA A 682 13.01 -11.26 -37.19
CA ALA A 682 14.16 -11.29 -36.29
C ALA A 682 14.69 -9.87 -36.05
N HIS A 683 14.84 -9.49 -34.78
CA HIS A 683 15.32 -8.16 -34.41
C HIS A 683 16.20 -8.22 -33.16
N PRO A 684 17.24 -7.37 -33.02
CA PRO A 684 18.11 -7.37 -31.84
C PRO A 684 17.38 -7.17 -30.50
N SER A 685 16.28 -6.41 -30.48
CA SER A 685 15.46 -6.25 -29.27
C SER A 685 14.82 -7.56 -28.81
N LEU A 686 14.67 -8.55 -29.69
CA LEU A 686 14.19 -9.90 -29.35
C LEU A 686 15.33 -10.82 -28.83
N ASN A 687 16.58 -10.34 -28.84
CA ASN A 687 17.77 -11.15 -28.53
C ASN A 687 18.55 -10.60 -27.32
N ALA A 688 18.40 -9.33 -27.00
CA ALA A 688 19.15 -8.62 -25.95
C ALA A 688 18.44 -8.69 -24.58
N TRP A 689 18.16 -9.90 -24.08
CA TRP A 689 17.51 -10.12 -22.77
C TRP A 689 18.48 -10.75 -21.76
N GLU A 690 18.36 -10.38 -20.49
CA GLU A 690 18.85 -11.20 -19.37
C GLU A 690 18.16 -12.59 -19.44
N PRO A 691 18.62 -13.63 -18.70
CA PRO A 691 17.97 -14.96 -18.80
C PRO A 691 16.49 -14.93 -18.38
N LYS A 692 16.02 -13.88 -17.70
CA LYS A 692 14.62 -13.71 -17.28
C LYS A 692 13.70 -13.39 -18.46
N ARG A 693 12.47 -13.90 -18.44
CA ARG A 693 11.46 -13.60 -19.47
C ARG A 693 10.06 -14.03 -19.07
N THR A 694 9.06 -13.48 -19.77
CA THR A 694 7.66 -13.91 -19.71
C THR A 694 7.08 -14.05 -21.11
N TRP A 695 6.31 -15.11 -21.30
CA TRP A 695 5.51 -15.40 -22.49
C TRP A 695 4.04 -15.34 -22.11
N GLU A 696 3.24 -14.54 -22.79
CA GLU A 696 1.81 -14.40 -22.53
C GLU A 696 1.01 -14.56 -23.82
N LEU A 697 -0.05 -15.37 -23.75
CA LEU A 697 -0.93 -15.66 -24.89
C LEU A 697 -2.38 -15.85 -24.43
N TRP A 698 -3.32 -15.23 -25.13
CA TRP A 698 -4.73 -15.60 -25.06
C TRP A 698 -5.08 -16.53 -26.21
N TYR A 699 -5.43 -17.77 -25.91
CA TYR A 699 -5.60 -18.84 -26.88
C TYR A 699 -6.83 -19.70 -26.60
N SER A 700 -7.52 -20.10 -27.66
CA SER A 700 -8.55 -21.15 -27.63
C SER A 700 -8.22 -22.22 -28.67
N PRO A 701 -8.14 -23.52 -28.31
CA PRO A 701 -7.86 -24.59 -29.26
C PRO A 701 -8.95 -24.75 -30.34
N GLY A 702 -10.21 -24.39 -30.03
CA GLY A 702 -11.34 -24.50 -30.94
C GLY A 702 -11.83 -25.94 -31.19
N GLY A 703 -11.14 -26.95 -30.68
CA GLY A 703 -11.50 -28.35 -30.84
C GLY A 703 -10.40 -29.33 -30.44
N ARG A 704 -10.74 -30.62 -30.42
CA ARG A 704 -9.79 -31.70 -30.20
C ARG A 704 -8.91 -31.87 -31.43
N ILE A 705 -7.61 -31.96 -31.21
CA ILE A 705 -6.60 -32.18 -32.23
C ILE A 705 -6.21 -33.67 -32.21
N PRO A 706 -6.17 -34.36 -33.37
CA PRO A 706 -5.80 -35.77 -33.43
C PRO A 706 -4.41 -36.06 -32.87
N ILE A 707 -4.25 -37.22 -32.23
CA ILE A 707 -2.96 -37.67 -31.71
C ILE A 707 -1.96 -37.91 -32.86
N SER A 708 -0.72 -37.45 -32.70
CA SER A 708 0.40 -37.65 -33.64
C SER A 708 1.63 -38.23 -32.91
N PRO A 709 2.41 -39.13 -33.55
CA PRO A 709 3.43 -39.93 -32.86
C PRO A 709 4.63 -39.16 -32.29
N ILE A 710 5.01 -37.97 -32.79
CA ILE A 710 5.96 -37.05 -32.13
C ILE A 710 5.66 -35.60 -32.55
N VAL A 711 5.86 -34.66 -31.60
CA VAL A 711 6.12 -33.21 -31.71
C VAL A 711 4.96 -32.30 -31.26
N TYR A 712 5.24 -31.35 -30.36
CA TYR A 712 4.28 -30.36 -29.84
C TYR A 712 3.92 -29.31 -30.91
N HIS A 713 2.69 -28.78 -30.88
CA HIS A 713 2.34 -27.58 -31.65
C HIS A 713 2.96 -26.33 -31.03
N MET A 714 3.41 -25.40 -31.87
CA MET A 714 4.00 -24.12 -31.44
C MET A 714 2.90 -23.07 -31.27
N LEU A 715 2.64 -22.66 -30.03
CA LEU A 715 1.64 -21.62 -29.73
C LEU A 715 2.25 -20.23 -29.83
N LEU A 716 3.26 -19.92 -29.03
CA LEU A 716 4.04 -18.67 -29.07
C LEU A 716 5.49 -19.00 -28.74
N THR A 717 6.40 -18.80 -29.69
CA THR A 717 7.76 -19.35 -29.62
C THR A 717 8.77 -18.42 -30.29
N LYS A 718 10.04 -18.57 -29.91
CA LYS A 718 11.18 -17.98 -30.63
C LYS A 718 12.10 -19.11 -31.08
N ASN A 719 12.19 -19.32 -32.40
CA ASN A 719 12.83 -20.51 -32.99
C ASN A 719 14.33 -20.56 -32.57
N THR A 720 14.94 -21.69 -32.21
CA THR A 720 15.70 -22.59 -33.09
C THR A 720 15.92 -23.85 -32.27
N THR A 721 15.36 -24.97 -32.71
CA THR A 721 15.75 -26.33 -32.32
C THR A 721 15.43 -26.78 -30.88
N TYR A 722 15.30 -25.88 -29.89
CA TYR A 722 15.05 -26.23 -28.48
C TYR A 722 14.01 -25.34 -27.80
N GLY A 723 13.08 -25.97 -27.08
CA GLY A 723 11.84 -25.39 -26.54
C GLY A 723 12.02 -24.16 -25.65
N ASP A 724 11.85 -22.97 -26.23
CA ASP A 724 11.68 -21.68 -25.55
C ASP A 724 10.32 -21.09 -25.98
N GLY A 725 9.35 -21.08 -25.06
CA GLY A 725 8.01 -20.53 -25.28
C GLY A 725 6.85 -21.45 -24.87
N LEU A 726 5.67 -21.16 -25.42
CA LEU A 726 4.41 -21.85 -25.16
C LEU A 726 4.07 -22.83 -26.27
N TYR A 727 3.65 -24.04 -25.87
CA TYR A 727 3.39 -25.17 -26.75
C TYR A 727 2.11 -25.91 -26.34
N LEU A 728 1.60 -26.74 -27.25
CA LEU A 728 0.45 -27.63 -27.04
C LEU A 728 0.82 -29.07 -27.42
N THR A 729 0.51 -30.05 -26.58
CA THR A 729 0.85 -31.47 -26.84
C THR A 729 0.07 -32.08 -27.99
N GLN A 730 0.74 -32.93 -28.78
CA GLN A 730 0.11 -33.78 -29.82
C GLN A 730 0.00 -35.26 -29.45
N ASN A 731 0.69 -35.72 -28.41
CA ASN A 731 0.90 -37.15 -28.14
C ASN A 731 0.21 -37.67 -26.87
N VAL A 732 -0.53 -36.82 -26.17
CA VAL A 732 -1.24 -37.18 -24.93
C VAL A 732 -2.69 -36.75 -24.97
N GLU A 733 -3.54 -37.56 -24.33
CA GLU A 733 -4.93 -37.21 -24.03
C GLU A 733 -5.15 -37.31 -22.52
N PRO A 734 -5.67 -36.25 -21.86
CA PRO A 734 -6.18 -35.00 -22.45
C PRO A 734 -5.05 -34.07 -22.94
N GLN A 735 -5.39 -33.14 -23.84
CA GLN A 735 -4.44 -32.15 -24.37
C GLN A 735 -3.84 -31.29 -23.24
N GLN A 736 -2.56 -30.94 -23.37
CA GLN A 736 -1.86 -30.15 -22.37
C GLN A 736 -1.18 -28.93 -22.99
N ILE A 737 -1.28 -27.81 -22.27
CA ILE A 737 -0.47 -26.61 -22.50
C ILE A 737 0.87 -26.81 -21.80
N MET A 738 1.96 -26.46 -22.47
CA MET A 738 3.30 -26.58 -21.93
C MET A 738 4.04 -25.25 -22.03
N PHE A 739 4.71 -24.88 -20.94
CA PHE A 739 5.78 -23.90 -21.00
C PHE A 739 7.12 -24.63 -20.99
N LEU A 740 7.91 -24.43 -22.04
CA LEU A 740 9.23 -25.03 -22.20
C LEU A 740 10.32 -23.98 -22.12
N GLN A 741 11.41 -24.32 -21.42
CA GLN A 741 12.59 -23.47 -21.28
C GLN A 741 13.87 -24.32 -21.36
N GLY A 742 14.67 -24.15 -22.41
CA GLY A 742 15.99 -24.80 -22.51
C GLY A 742 15.95 -26.30 -22.90
N GLY A 743 14.83 -26.78 -23.46
CA GLY A 743 14.68 -28.14 -23.99
C GLY A 743 13.44 -28.89 -23.46
N PRO A 744 13.07 -30.04 -24.08
CA PRO A 744 11.86 -30.81 -23.73
C PRO A 744 11.86 -31.39 -22.32
N GLU A 745 13.02 -31.60 -21.69
CA GLU A 745 13.11 -32.13 -20.33
C GLU A 745 12.76 -31.09 -19.25
N GLN A 746 12.65 -29.81 -19.61
CA GLN A 746 12.36 -28.69 -18.71
C GLN A 746 11.01 -28.06 -19.09
N ALA A 747 9.93 -28.75 -18.69
CA ALA A 747 8.56 -28.32 -18.95
C ALA A 747 7.74 -28.18 -17.66
N VAL A 748 6.81 -27.23 -17.68
CA VAL A 748 5.67 -27.15 -16.76
C VAL A 748 4.41 -27.29 -17.60
N GLU A 749 3.51 -28.17 -17.17
CA GLU A 749 2.39 -28.64 -17.98
C GLU A 749 1.07 -28.35 -17.27
N PHE A 750 0.03 -28.10 -18.05
CA PHE A 750 -1.35 -27.94 -17.59
C PHE A 750 -2.29 -28.71 -18.50
N THR A 751 -3.14 -29.55 -17.90
CA THR A 751 -4.13 -30.33 -18.64
C THR A 751 -5.35 -29.48 -18.95
N ILE A 752 -5.71 -29.37 -20.23
CA ILE A 752 -6.85 -28.58 -20.70
C ILE A 752 -8.16 -29.30 -20.36
N PRO A 753 -9.04 -28.72 -19.52
CA PRO A 753 -10.33 -29.32 -19.20
C PRO A 753 -11.37 -29.14 -20.32
N ASP A 754 -11.31 -28.06 -21.10
CA ASP A 754 -12.25 -27.76 -22.18
C ASP A 754 -11.53 -27.18 -23.40
N VAL A 755 -11.47 -27.95 -24.49
CA VAL A 755 -10.79 -27.56 -25.74
C VAL A 755 -11.48 -26.43 -26.51
N ARG A 756 -12.66 -25.98 -26.07
CA ARG A 756 -13.38 -24.84 -26.65
C ARG A 756 -13.32 -23.58 -25.79
N ALA A 757 -12.77 -23.66 -24.57
CA ALA A 757 -12.63 -22.49 -23.71
C ALA A 757 -11.47 -21.60 -24.16
N TRP A 758 -11.51 -20.33 -23.74
CA TRP A 758 -10.38 -19.42 -23.80
C TRP A 758 -9.48 -19.61 -22.58
N TYR A 759 -8.17 -19.55 -22.80
CA TYR A 759 -7.16 -19.61 -21.76
C TYR A 759 -6.22 -18.41 -21.87
N HIS A 760 -6.03 -17.74 -20.74
CA HIS A 760 -4.92 -16.81 -20.55
C HIS A 760 -3.71 -17.60 -20.05
N ILE A 761 -2.74 -17.79 -20.93
CA ILE A 761 -1.58 -18.66 -20.70
C ILE A 761 -0.36 -17.77 -20.46
N VAL A 762 0.27 -17.90 -19.29
CA VAL A 762 1.49 -17.15 -18.97
C VAL A 762 2.59 -18.08 -18.46
N GLY A 763 3.73 -18.11 -19.16
CA GLY A 763 4.95 -18.80 -18.74
C GLY A 763 6.01 -17.79 -18.29
N THR A 764 6.51 -17.89 -17.06
CA THR A 764 7.58 -17.01 -16.55
C THR A 764 8.83 -17.79 -16.20
N TYR A 765 9.99 -17.20 -16.46
CA TYR A 765 11.28 -17.75 -16.08
C TYR A 765 12.12 -16.67 -15.41
N ASP A 766 12.51 -16.87 -14.15
CA ASP A 766 13.22 -15.88 -13.33
C ASP A 766 14.76 -16.01 -13.39
N GLY A 767 15.26 -16.81 -14.32
CA GLY A 767 16.68 -17.17 -14.43
C GLY A 767 17.07 -18.43 -13.66
N ARG A 768 16.14 -19.02 -12.88
CA ARG A 768 16.36 -20.29 -12.16
C ARG A 768 15.13 -21.19 -12.12
N THR A 769 13.94 -20.62 -12.18
CA THR A 769 12.67 -21.30 -11.97
C THR A 769 11.70 -20.90 -13.06
N MET A 770 11.10 -21.89 -13.70
CA MET A 770 9.98 -21.69 -14.62
C MET A 770 8.65 -21.92 -13.90
N LYS A 771 7.66 -21.08 -14.21
CA LYS A 771 6.30 -21.16 -13.66
C LYS A 771 5.29 -21.05 -14.81
N LEU A 772 4.19 -21.77 -14.70
CA LEU A 772 3.06 -21.67 -15.62
C LEU A 772 1.84 -21.16 -14.85
N TYR A 773 1.13 -20.21 -15.45
CA TYR A 773 -0.10 -19.64 -14.94
C TYR A 773 -1.20 -19.77 -16.00
N ILE A 774 -2.41 -20.08 -15.55
CA ILE A 774 -3.61 -20.18 -16.37
C ILE A 774 -4.68 -19.32 -15.73
N ASN A 775 -5.26 -18.39 -16.49
CA ASN A 775 -6.35 -17.52 -16.03
C ASN A 775 -6.01 -16.74 -14.74
N GLY A 776 -4.77 -16.24 -14.65
CA GLY A 776 -4.30 -15.47 -13.50
C GLY A 776 -3.75 -16.32 -12.33
N GLU A 777 -3.90 -17.64 -12.35
CA GLU A 777 -3.52 -18.53 -11.23
C GLU A 777 -2.33 -19.43 -11.58
N LYS A 778 -1.42 -19.65 -10.64
CA LYS A 778 -0.23 -20.49 -10.84
C LYS A 778 -0.61 -21.97 -10.81
N VAL A 779 -0.38 -22.68 -11.91
CA VAL A 779 -0.72 -24.11 -12.05
C VAL A 779 0.48 -25.04 -11.86
N GLY A 780 1.71 -24.52 -11.98
CA GLY A 780 2.90 -25.34 -11.77
C GLY A 780 4.20 -24.53 -11.71
N SER A 781 5.26 -25.19 -11.24
CA SER A 781 6.61 -24.61 -11.15
C SER A 781 7.65 -25.72 -11.26
N ARG A 782 8.76 -25.44 -11.93
CA ARG A 782 9.92 -26.35 -12.03
C ARG A 782 11.22 -25.56 -11.95
N ARG A 783 12.24 -26.12 -11.31
CA ARG A 783 13.60 -25.56 -11.32
C ARG A 783 14.23 -25.85 -12.68
N ALA A 784 14.67 -24.81 -13.38
CA ALA A 784 15.33 -24.89 -14.68
C ALA A 784 16.65 -24.09 -14.60
N PRO A 785 17.79 -24.73 -14.26
CA PRO A 785 19.06 -24.02 -14.06
C PRO A 785 19.79 -23.70 -15.38
N ILE A 786 19.33 -24.24 -16.50
CA ILE A 786 19.93 -24.03 -17.82
C ILE A 786 19.27 -22.80 -18.44
N PRO A 787 20.01 -21.70 -18.68
CA PRO A 787 19.45 -20.54 -19.32
C PRO A 787 19.09 -20.84 -20.80
N PRO A 788 18.07 -20.18 -21.35
CA PRO A 788 17.79 -20.22 -22.79
C PRO A 788 19.01 -19.82 -23.62
N ALA A 789 19.19 -20.49 -24.76
CA ALA A 789 20.16 -20.07 -25.74
C ALA A 789 19.76 -18.72 -26.36
N ILE A 790 20.71 -17.79 -26.40
CA ILE A 790 20.55 -16.56 -27.19
C ILE A 790 20.66 -16.95 -28.67
N ASN A 791 19.65 -16.61 -29.46
CA ASN A 791 19.61 -16.86 -30.90
C ASN A 791 19.04 -15.64 -31.63
N SER A 792 19.25 -15.56 -32.93
CA SER A 792 18.75 -14.47 -33.79
C SER A 792 17.46 -14.81 -34.52
N ALA A 793 16.65 -15.73 -33.99
CA ALA A 793 15.50 -16.22 -34.73
C ALA A 793 14.26 -15.34 -34.58
N GLN A 794 13.32 -15.57 -35.50
CA GLN A 794 12.00 -14.96 -35.53
C GLN A 794 11.11 -15.47 -34.38
N VAL A 795 10.19 -14.61 -33.92
CA VAL A 795 9.09 -15.01 -33.05
C VAL A 795 7.90 -15.44 -33.91
N ARG A 796 7.26 -16.54 -33.52
CA ARG A 796 6.15 -17.15 -34.25
C ARG A 796 5.01 -17.54 -33.34
N ILE A 797 3.80 -17.30 -33.83
CA ILE A 797 2.55 -17.79 -33.24
C ILE A 797 1.90 -18.72 -34.25
N GLY A 798 1.65 -19.98 -33.85
CA GLY A 798 0.99 -20.98 -34.69
C GLY A 798 1.88 -21.88 -35.57
N GLY A 799 3.20 -21.66 -35.68
CA GLY A 799 4.17 -22.65 -36.21
C GLY A 799 4.35 -22.79 -37.74
N GLY A 800 3.56 -22.09 -38.56
CA GLY A 800 3.37 -22.28 -40.01
C GLY A 800 4.53 -22.28 -41.02
N ALA A 801 5.81 -22.06 -40.66
CA ALA A 801 6.89 -21.99 -41.66
C ALA A 801 8.22 -22.69 -41.32
N ILE A 802 8.25 -23.51 -40.27
CA ILE A 802 9.46 -24.26 -39.85
C ILE A 802 9.27 -25.76 -40.05
N ASP A 803 8.08 -26.26 -39.71
CA ASP A 803 7.70 -27.67 -39.78
C ASP A 803 6.17 -27.74 -39.83
N ALA A 804 5.60 -28.17 -40.96
CA ALA A 804 4.15 -28.25 -41.15
C ALA A 804 3.48 -29.13 -40.06
N ASN A 805 4.22 -30.06 -39.46
CA ASN A 805 3.73 -30.94 -38.40
C ASN A 805 3.61 -30.24 -37.02
N ARG A 806 4.06 -28.99 -36.86
CA ARG A 806 4.02 -28.24 -35.58
C ARG A 806 3.02 -27.10 -35.56
N CYS A 807 2.15 -27.02 -36.57
CA CYS A 807 1.23 -25.89 -36.72
C CYS A 807 0.05 -26.02 -35.77
N ALA A 808 -0.17 -25.04 -34.89
CA ALA A 808 -1.29 -25.08 -33.93
C ALA A 808 -2.59 -24.63 -34.61
N PRO A 809 -3.70 -25.36 -34.54
CA PRO A 809 -5.01 -24.82 -34.87
C PRO A 809 -5.55 -23.97 -33.71
N GLY A 810 -6.51 -23.09 -33.98
CA GLY A 810 -7.25 -22.37 -32.94
C GLY A 810 -7.38 -20.87 -33.17
N LEU A 811 -7.75 -20.16 -32.11
CA LEU A 811 -7.96 -18.72 -32.10
C LEU A 811 -7.00 -18.04 -31.13
N VAL A 812 -6.49 -16.86 -31.52
CA VAL A 812 -5.60 -16.03 -30.69
C VAL A 812 -6.10 -14.58 -30.68
N GLN A 813 -6.23 -13.98 -29.49
CA GLN A 813 -6.67 -12.57 -29.34
C GLN A 813 -5.57 -11.61 -28.89
N LYS A 814 -4.59 -12.10 -28.10
CA LYS A 814 -3.50 -11.29 -27.55
C LYS A 814 -2.23 -12.12 -27.42
N ALA A 815 -1.07 -11.51 -27.66
CA ALA A 815 0.23 -12.11 -27.40
C ALA A 815 1.23 -11.07 -26.90
N ALA A 816 2.01 -11.38 -25.87
CA ALA A 816 3.06 -10.50 -25.38
C ALA A 816 4.31 -11.27 -24.93
N ILE A 817 5.46 -10.61 -25.02
CA ILE A 817 6.75 -11.10 -24.52
C ILE A 817 7.40 -10.00 -23.69
N TYR A 818 7.91 -10.37 -22.51
CA TYR A 818 8.63 -9.49 -21.60
C TYR A 818 10.05 -10.01 -21.40
N ASN A 819 11.01 -9.09 -21.30
CA ASN A 819 12.40 -9.43 -20.98
C ASN A 819 12.66 -9.65 -19.47
N PHE A 820 11.59 -9.78 -18.70
CA PHE A 820 11.60 -10.03 -17.27
C PHE A 820 10.50 -11.03 -16.87
N ALA A 821 10.59 -11.58 -15.67
CA ALA A 821 9.60 -12.50 -15.14
C ALA A 821 8.48 -11.71 -14.45
N LEU A 822 7.27 -11.70 -15.02
CA LEU A 822 6.10 -11.11 -14.39
C LEU A 822 5.80 -11.83 -13.06
N THR A 823 5.37 -11.06 -12.07
CA THR A 823 4.91 -11.57 -10.77
C THR A 823 3.49 -12.13 -10.88
N SER A 824 3.07 -12.92 -9.89
CA SER A 824 1.74 -13.53 -9.86
C SER A 824 0.64 -12.46 -9.83
N ALA A 825 0.83 -11.39 -9.06
CA ALA A 825 -0.07 -10.24 -8.99
C ALA A 825 -0.11 -9.46 -10.29
N GLN A 826 1.04 -9.23 -10.95
CA GLN A 826 1.05 -8.62 -12.28
C GLN A 826 0.24 -9.47 -13.27
N ILE A 827 0.43 -10.79 -13.26
CA ILE A 827 -0.32 -11.71 -14.14
C ILE A 827 -1.81 -11.70 -13.83
N ARG A 828 -2.19 -11.73 -12.55
CA ARG A 828 -3.60 -11.66 -12.12
C ARG A 828 -4.23 -10.31 -12.50
N ALA A 829 -3.51 -9.21 -12.32
CA ALA A 829 -3.98 -7.88 -12.72
C ALA A 829 -4.19 -7.80 -14.24
N ARG A 830 -3.25 -8.33 -15.03
CA ARG A 830 -3.37 -8.42 -16.49
C ARG A 830 -4.55 -9.27 -16.93
N TYR A 831 -4.75 -10.43 -16.31
CA TYR A 831 -5.92 -11.27 -16.56
C TYR A 831 -7.22 -10.49 -16.33
N GLN A 832 -7.34 -9.81 -15.20
CA GLN A 832 -8.53 -9.02 -14.85
C GLN A 832 -8.73 -7.80 -15.76
N GLU A 833 -7.65 -7.14 -16.18
CA GLU A 833 -7.69 -6.00 -17.10
C GLU A 833 -8.17 -6.43 -18.49
N LEU A 834 -7.58 -7.50 -19.04
CA LEU A 834 -7.90 -8.00 -20.38
C LEU A 834 -9.30 -8.59 -20.44
N THR A 835 -9.74 -9.31 -19.41
CA THR A 835 -11.13 -9.80 -19.32
C THR A 835 -12.14 -8.66 -19.21
N ARG A 836 -11.85 -7.61 -18.43
CA ARG A 836 -12.68 -6.38 -18.39
C ARG A 836 -12.75 -5.68 -19.75
N ALA A 837 -11.73 -5.83 -20.59
CA ALA A 837 -11.70 -5.33 -21.95
C ALA A 837 -12.35 -6.29 -22.98
N GLY A 838 -12.95 -7.40 -22.54
CA GLY A 838 -13.65 -8.36 -23.40
C GLY A 838 -12.76 -9.42 -24.06
N VAL A 839 -11.47 -9.51 -23.69
CA VAL A 839 -10.58 -10.57 -24.15
C VAL A 839 -10.92 -11.88 -23.44
N GLY A 840 -10.99 -12.98 -24.18
CA GLY A 840 -11.30 -14.31 -23.66
C GLY A 840 -12.78 -14.62 -23.54
N GLU A 841 -13.67 -13.73 -24.02
CA GLU A 841 -15.09 -14.06 -24.16
C GLU A 841 -15.34 -14.91 -25.43
N PRO A 842 -16.10 -16.03 -25.31
CA PRO A 842 -16.42 -16.91 -26.44
C PRO A 842 -17.38 -16.30 -27.47
#